data_AF-A0A7Y9YJ17-F1
#
_entry.id   AF-A0A7Y9YJ17-F1
#
_cell.length_a   1.000
_cell.length_b   1.000
_cell.length_c   1.000
_cell.angle_alpha   90.00
_cell.angle_beta   90.00
_cell.angle_gamma   90.00
#
_symmetry.space_group_name_H-M   'P 1'
#
loop_
_entity.id
_entity.type
_entity.pdbx_description
1 polymer ?
#
loop_
_entity_poly.entity_id
_entity_poly.type
_entity_poly.pdbx_seq_one_letter_code
_entity_poly.pdbx_strand_id
1 'polypeptide(L)'
;MALLVPAVPVLPSRGFRRGPSASWPLRVLLWGFPVWWLLGVASFVPVLLAVPMARQVARRLAARSTGDEGDRVRLPPGTTWWALFLVWVVLGVLLLGVDAPGAVPGGGGSRLLVFGFRLAWYLTCGVVLLWVATLDRRTVSDEIVLRPLGVLFAVTVAGGLVGLLAPELELRSPFEALLPGSVSGNPFVASLVHVQVADVQTVLGRPEPRPKAPFPYTNTWGSCLSLTLVAWCALRWRSRWSRVLAGSLVVVALVPVAFSLNRGLWATLAVGLVGLLLLGVSRRDARSLALLVVATVVTAVLLVASPLGTLVSERFEHQHSNDRRSQLLEATVSSVSQGSPVLGFGSTRDVQGSFASITGAATPDCPACGVPPLGTQGQLWLVLFSQGWAGLVLFLGFLATALGAAVRCRTRVEVVATFVTGFFVLQLPVYDTLGMPLLVVMVVLGLAARQRAPQRASQPDPQPVPQPWNRGSLAAVLLVPVLLGGGAGALLHAVTDETRWRAVVSIETTPAPVYLDTGGTTAVLAGMVDTTQPRDVTVDTEAALLLARDTVLVAAREAGRPAADLRDGAAITAPPSSQVLDLRVEAGDAAGAEVSAEALAAAYLVARDDFLSQRRDDLLARLRQQRRELDATDPAQRDLRARLDQQVDRLLTGAASPGRVLRRSPALAVRPPARVPVVSGAALGLLLGSVLIRRRPLRRRP
;
A
#
# COMPACT_ATOMS: atom_id res chain seq x y z
N MET A 1 -32.13 63.40 59.29
CA MET A 1 -31.10 62.40 59.63
C MET A 1 -31.54 61.04 59.07
N ALA A 2 -31.19 60.76 57.82
CA ALA A 2 -31.38 59.47 57.16
C ALA A 2 -30.28 59.31 56.11
N LEU A 3 -29.47 58.27 56.28
CA LEU A 3 -28.27 57.96 55.51
C LEU A 3 -28.63 57.41 54.12
N LEU A 4 -28.05 58.00 53.07
CA LEU A 4 -27.97 57.44 51.73
C LEU A 4 -26.66 56.66 51.59
N VAL A 5 -26.76 55.33 51.51
CA VAL A 5 -25.66 54.43 51.14
C VAL A 5 -25.58 54.38 49.61
N PRO A 6 -24.45 54.68 48.97
CA PRO A 6 -24.30 54.49 47.53
C PRO A 6 -24.08 53.00 47.22
N ALA A 7 -24.79 52.49 46.21
CA ALA A 7 -24.70 51.13 45.73
C ALA A 7 -23.29 50.81 45.21
N VAL A 8 -22.70 49.74 45.72
CA VAL A 8 -21.44 49.15 45.24
C VAL A 8 -21.66 48.55 43.85
N PRO A 9 -20.83 48.84 42.83
CA PRO A 9 -20.92 48.19 41.54
C PRO A 9 -20.52 46.71 41.68
N VAL A 10 -21.46 45.81 41.39
CA VAL A 10 -21.20 44.38 41.27
C VAL A 10 -20.29 44.15 40.06
N LEU A 11 -19.01 43.93 40.32
CA LEU A 11 -18.06 43.45 39.30
C LEU A 11 -18.51 42.06 38.82
N PRO A 12 -18.62 41.82 37.50
CA PRO A 12 -18.91 40.48 36.99
C PRO A 12 -17.76 39.54 37.37
N SER A 13 -18.07 38.54 38.18
CA SER A 13 -17.17 37.48 38.59
C SER A 13 -16.63 36.75 37.36
N ARG A 14 -15.40 37.07 36.95
CA ARG A 14 -14.63 36.29 35.97
C ARG A 14 -14.14 34.98 36.61
N GLY A 15 -15.08 34.10 36.92
CA GLY A 15 -14.81 32.71 37.27
C GLY A 15 -14.68 31.84 36.02
N PHE A 16 -13.77 32.16 35.10
CA PHE A 16 -13.44 31.23 34.01
C PHE A 16 -12.56 30.11 34.60
N ARG A 17 -13.17 28.99 35.00
CA ARG A 17 -12.45 27.71 35.05
C ARG A 17 -11.97 27.43 33.63
N ARG A 18 -10.74 27.84 33.30
CA ARG A 18 -10.13 27.59 31.99
C ARG A 18 -9.81 26.10 31.88
N GLY A 19 -10.80 25.32 31.44
CA GLY A 19 -10.52 24.00 30.89
C GLY A 19 -9.49 24.08 29.76
N PRO A 20 -8.81 22.98 29.42
CA PRO A 20 -7.82 22.96 28.35
C PRO A 20 -8.46 23.45 27.04
N SER A 21 -7.75 24.32 26.32
CA SER A 21 -8.28 24.97 25.11
C SER A 21 -8.78 23.93 24.10
N ALA A 22 -9.83 24.23 23.34
CA ALA A 22 -10.44 23.30 22.39
C ALA A 22 -9.45 22.64 21.40
N SER A 23 -8.33 23.29 21.06
CA SER A 23 -7.30 22.77 20.13
C SER A 23 -6.16 21.98 20.78
N TRP A 24 -6.23 21.69 22.09
CA TRP A 24 -5.14 21.01 22.80
C TRP A 24 -4.73 19.65 22.18
N PRO A 25 -5.64 18.78 21.68
CA PRO A 25 -5.23 17.47 21.17
C PRO A 25 -4.30 17.60 19.95
N LEU A 26 -4.58 18.57 19.07
CA LEU A 26 -3.76 18.82 17.88
C LEU A 26 -2.37 19.34 18.23
N ARG A 27 -2.25 20.18 19.28
CA ARG A 27 -0.95 20.65 19.75
C ARG A 27 -0.13 19.54 20.39
N VAL A 28 -0.74 18.73 21.25
CA VAL A 28 -0.06 17.56 21.85
C VAL A 28 0.43 16.61 20.76
N LEU A 29 -0.41 16.35 19.75
CA LEU A 29 -0.06 15.48 18.65
C LEU A 29 1.15 15.99 17.85
N LEU A 30 1.06 17.21 17.33
CA LEU A 30 2.00 17.69 16.31
C LEU A 30 3.23 18.39 16.88
N TRP A 31 3.12 19.06 18.03
CA TRP A 31 4.29 19.64 18.70
C TRP A 31 5.09 18.58 19.44
N GLY A 32 4.40 17.58 20.00
CA GLY A 32 5.04 16.42 20.62
C GLY A 32 5.53 15.36 19.62
N PHE A 33 5.30 15.54 18.32
CA PHE A 33 5.59 14.51 17.31
C PHE A 33 7.02 13.96 17.36
N PRO A 34 8.08 14.79 17.51
CA PRO A 34 9.45 14.28 17.66
C PRO A 34 9.61 13.36 18.87
N VAL A 35 8.97 13.70 19.99
CA VAL A 35 9.02 12.91 21.22
C VAL A 35 8.24 11.60 21.03
N TRP A 36 7.05 11.64 20.43
CA TRP A 36 6.26 10.44 20.15
C TRP A 36 6.99 9.48 19.20
N TRP A 37 7.76 10.02 18.26
CA TRP A 37 8.60 9.24 17.36
C TRP A 37 9.75 8.57 18.12
N LEU A 38 10.53 9.31 18.91
CA LEU A 38 11.61 8.74 19.74
C LEU A 38 11.10 7.68 20.73
N LEU A 39 9.88 7.85 21.23
CA LEU A 39 9.24 6.89 22.12
C LEU A 39 8.71 5.64 21.40
N GLY A 40 8.67 5.62 20.06
CA GLY A 40 8.13 4.50 19.26
C GLY A 40 6.60 4.45 19.21
N VAL A 41 5.91 5.55 19.54
CA VAL A 41 4.44 5.61 19.64
C VAL A 41 3.78 6.58 18.65
N ALA A 42 4.56 7.18 17.75
CA ALA A 42 4.07 8.17 16.77
C ALA A 42 2.91 7.66 15.90
N SER A 43 2.89 6.36 15.59
CA SER A 43 1.82 5.72 14.82
C SER A 43 0.52 5.46 15.62
N PHE A 44 0.58 5.53 16.95
CA PHE A 44 -0.54 5.20 17.85
C PHE A 44 -1.13 6.43 18.55
N VAL A 45 -0.31 7.43 18.89
CA VAL A 45 -0.77 8.68 19.53
C VAL A 45 -1.90 9.38 18.76
N PRO A 46 -1.88 9.50 17.42
CA PRO A 46 -3.02 10.03 16.65
C PRO A 46 -4.33 9.29 16.92
N VAL A 47 -4.28 7.95 16.98
CA VAL A 47 -5.44 7.09 17.24
C VAL A 47 -5.95 7.29 18.66
N LEU A 48 -5.05 7.36 19.65
CA LEU A 48 -5.41 7.63 21.04
C LEU A 48 -6.05 9.02 21.21
N LEU A 49 -5.50 10.04 20.55
CA LEU A 49 -6.02 11.41 20.60
C LEU A 49 -7.31 11.60 19.79
N ALA A 50 -7.67 10.65 18.91
CA ALA A 50 -8.98 10.64 18.27
C ALA A 50 -10.12 10.48 19.30
N VAL A 51 -9.90 9.77 20.41
CA VAL A 51 -10.92 9.57 21.46
C VAL A 51 -11.38 10.90 22.09
N PRO A 52 -10.50 11.76 22.65
CA PRO A 52 -10.92 13.05 23.17
C PRO A 52 -11.46 13.98 22.07
N MET A 53 -10.96 13.90 20.83
CA MET A 53 -11.52 14.66 19.70
C MET A 53 -12.97 14.23 19.40
N ALA A 54 -13.24 12.93 19.33
CA ALA A 54 -14.58 12.38 19.12
C ALA A 54 -15.53 12.76 20.26
N ARG A 55 -15.07 12.72 21.52
CA ARG A 55 -15.86 13.22 22.67
C ARG A 55 -16.19 14.70 22.55
N GLN A 56 -15.26 15.52 22.07
CA GLN A 56 -15.53 16.95 21.82
C GLN A 56 -16.56 17.13 20.69
N VAL A 57 -16.49 16.34 19.61
CA VAL A 57 -17.50 16.36 18.56
C VAL A 57 -18.86 15.98 19.13
N ALA A 58 -18.98 14.83 19.81
CA ALA A 58 -20.22 14.34 20.37
C ALA A 58 -20.88 15.35 21.33
N ARG A 59 -20.10 15.96 22.24
CA ARG A 59 -20.59 16.99 23.17
C ARG A 59 -21.12 18.22 22.44
N ARG A 60 -20.46 18.66 21.36
CA ARG A 60 -20.90 19.82 20.56
C ARG A 60 -22.14 19.50 19.74
N LEU A 61 -22.23 18.28 19.18
CA LEU A 61 -23.43 17.83 18.48
C LEU A 61 -24.63 17.77 19.44
N ALA A 62 -24.45 17.22 20.64
CA ALA A 62 -25.49 17.14 21.67
C ALA A 62 -25.94 18.53 22.16
N ALA A 63 -25.00 19.42 22.48
CA ALA A 63 -25.31 20.77 22.96
C ALA A 63 -26.08 21.62 21.93
N ARG A 64 -25.88 21.37 20.63
CA ARG A 64 -26.60 22.06 19.54
C ARG A 64 -27.95 21.43 19.23
N SER A 65 -28.19 20.17 19.59
CA SER A 65 -29.51 19.55 19.45
C SER A 65 -30.52 20.01 20.51
N THR A 66 -30.05 20.56 21.62
CA THR A 66 -30.89 21.01 22.76
C THR A 66 -31.14 22.51 22.81
N GLY A 67 -30.47 23.31 21.97
CA GLY A 67 -30.59 24.77 21.98
C GLY A 67 -31.02 25.29 20.62
N ASP A 68 -32.19 25.92 20.58
CA ASP A 68 -32.77 26.80 19.55
C ASP A 68 -32.68 26.33 18.08
N GLU A 69 -33.84 26.23 17.42
CA GLU A 69 -34.16 25.51 16.16
C GLU A 69 -33.30 25.80 14.88
N GLY A 70 -32.22 26.57 14.94
CA GLY A 70 -31.52 27.11 13.76
C GLY A 70 -30.18 26.48 13.36
N ASP A 71 -29.40 25.87 14.26
CA ASP A 71 -27.96 25.59 13.98
C ASP A 71 -27.69 24.13 13.57
N ARG A 72 -28.20 23.72 12.39
CA ARG A 72 -27.88 22.40 11.82
C ARG A 72 -26.37 22.28 11.56
N VAL A 73 -25.76 21.24 12.10
CA VAL A 73 -24.34 20.93 11.86
C VAL A 73 -24.15 20.58 10.38
N ARG A 74 -23.56 21.51 9.63
CA ARG A 74 -23.18 21.25 8.23
C ARG A 74 -21.93 20.37 8.22
N LEU A 75 -22.08 19.15 7.74
CA LEU A 75 -20.98 18.22 7.54
C LEU A 75 -20.08 18.72 6.40
N PRO A 76 -18.76 18.46 6.46
CA PRO A 76 -17.85 18.74 5.35
C PRO A 76 -18.35 18.14 4.03
N PRO A 77 -18.14 18.82 2.89
CA PRO A 77 -18.40 18.24 1.57
C PRO A 77 -17.71 16.88 1.45
N GLY A 78 -18.44 15.89 0.93
CA GLY A 78 -17.93 14.52 0.78
C GLY A 78 -18.09 13.61 2.00
N THR A 79 -18.56 14.10 3.15
CA THR A 79 -18.71 13.27 4.38
C THR A 79 -19.55 12.01 4.14
N THR A 80 -20.57 12.07 3.29
CA THR A 80 -21.37 10.88 2.93
C THR A 80 -20.54 9.83 2.18
N TRP A 81 -19.72 10.23 1.21
CA TRP A 81 -18.80 9.33 0.50
C TRP A 81 -17.81 8.69 1.48
N TRP A 82 -17.25 9.48 2.39
CA TRP A 82 -16.36 8.99 3.43
C TRP A 82 -17.02 8.00 4.38
N ALA A 83 -18.25 8.29 4.84
CA ALA A 83 -18.99 7.41 5.73
C ALA A 83 -19.33 6.08 5.04
N LEU A 84 -19.76 6.11 3.78
CA LEU A 84 -19.99 4.90 2.99
C LEU A 84 -18.70 4.11 2.77
N PHE A 85 -17.58 4.80 2.51
CA PHE A 85 -16.27 4.16 2.43
C PHE A 85 -15.88 3.47 3.74
N LEU A 86 -16.08 4.11 4.90
CA LEU A 86 -15.82 3.50 6.20
C LEU A 86 -16.67 2.26 6.45
N VAL A 87 -17.95 2.28 6.06
CA VAL A 87 -18.81 1.09 6.10
C VAL A 87 -18.23 -0.01 5.22
N TRP A 88 -17.76 0.33 4.01
CA TRP A 88 -17.11 -0.61 3.10
C TRP A 88 -15.84 -1.23 3.69
N VAL A 89 -15.00 -0.42 4.35
CA VAL A 89 -13.81 -0.91 5.08
C VAL A 89 -14.23 -1.90 6.17
N VAL A 90 -15.26 -1.59 6.97
CA VAL A 90 -15.75 -2.49 8.02
C VAL A 90 -16.25 -3.82 7.44
N LEU A 91 -17.01 -3.78 6.34
CA LEU A 91 -17.48 -5.00 5.66
C LEU A 91 -16.31 -5.87 5.16
N GLY A 92 -15.17 -5.25 4.81
CA GLY A 92 -13.94 -5.95 4.43
C GLY A 92 -13.42 -6.97 5.46
N VAL A 93 -13.77 -6.82 6.75
CA VAL A 93 -13.38 -7.80 7.79
C VAL A 93 -13.90 -9.21 7.47
N LEU A 94 -15.07 -9.30 6.85
CA LEU A 94 -15.71 -10.56 6.50
C LEU A 94 -14.89 -11.32 5.44
N LEU A 95 -14.09 -10.60 4.64
CA LEU A 95 -13.35 -11.12 3.50
C LEU A 95 -11.89 -11.49 3.84
N LEU A 96 -11.43 -11.28 5.09
CA LEU A 96 -10.03 -11.53 5.48
C LEU A 96 -9.58 -13.00 5.36
N GLY A 97 -10.53 -13.93 5.48
CA GLY A 97 -10.29 -15.36 5.33
C GLY A 97 -10.42 -15.88 3.90
N VAL A 98 -10.72 -15.01 2.93
CA VAL A 98 -10.79 -15.37 1.51
C VAL A 98 -9.39 -15.31 0.92
N ASP A 99 -9.03 -16.38 0.21
CA ASP A 99 -7.80 -16.46 -0.58
C ASP A 99 -7.92 -15.61 -1.84
N ALA A 100 -6.91 -14.78 -2.08
CA ALA A 100 -6.86 -13.94 -3.26
C ALA A 100 -6.13 -14.67 -4.40
N PRO A 101 -6.63 -14.64 -5.63
CA PRO A 101 -5.92 -15.21 -6.79
C PRO A 101 -4.51 -14.63 -6.90
N GLY A 102 -3.50 -15.47 -7.17
CA GLY A 102 -2.09 -15.07 -7.28
C GLY A 102 -1.39 -14.76 -5.95
N ALA A 103 -2.06 -14.98 -4.82
CA ALA A 103 -1.49 -14.76 -3.50
C ALA A 103 -1.25 -16.05 -2.73
N VAL A 104 -0.39 -15.98 -1.71
CA VAL A 104 -0.17 -17.08 -0.77
C VAL A 104 -1.49 -17.39 -0.03
N PRO A 105 -2.00 -18.64 -0.11
CA PRO A 105 -3.25 -19.03 0.52
C PRO A 105 -3.13 -19.10 2.05
N GLY A 106 -4.29 -19.09 2.72
CA GLY A 106 -4.39 -19.18 4.18
C GLY A 106 -4.91 -17.89 4.77
N GLY A 107 -4.81 -17.73 6.09
CA GLY A 107 -5.27 -16.56 6.82
C GLY A 107 -4.83 -16.66 8.27
N GLY A 108 -4.67 -15.52 8.96
CA GLY A 108 -4.17 -15.53 10.33
C GLY A 108 -4.34 -14.20 11.04
N GLY A 109 -3.94 -14.19 12.32
CA GLY A 109 -4.02 -13.00 13.18
C GLY A 109 -3.29 -11.79 12.63
N SER A 110 -2.23 -11.97 11.83
CA SER A 110 -1.50 -10.89 11.16
C SER A 110 -2.40 -10.07 10.22
N ARG A 111 -3.29 -10.71 9.45
CA ARG A 111 -4.24 -10.01 8.56
C ARG A 111 -5.24 -9.17 9.35
N LEU A 112 -5.74 -9.71 10.46
CA LEU A 112 -6.65 -9.00 11.36
C LEU A 112 -5.97 -7.82 12.04
N LEU A 113 -4.71 -7.98 12.47
CA LEU A 113 -3.90 -6.92 13.06
C LEU A 113 -3.72 -5.76 12.08
N VAL A 114 -3.28 -6.04 10.86
CA VAL A 114 -3.09 -5.01 9.82
C VAL A 114 -4.43 -4.36 9.46
N PHE A 115 -5.50 -5.14 9.33
CA PHE A 115 -6.85 -4.62 9.11
C PHE A 115 -7.29 -3.66 10.23
N GLY A 116 -7.16 -4.08 11.48
CA GLY A 116 -7.55 -3.30 12.65
C GLY A 116 -6.76 -1.99 12.75
N PHE A 117 -5.45 -2.03 12.49
CA PHE A 117 -4.61 -0.83 12.42
C PHE A 117 -5.09 0.13 11.32
N ARG A 118 -5.35 -0.37 10.11
CA ARG A 118 -5.83 0.45 8.99
C ARG A 118 -7.20 1.05 9.26
N LEU A 119 -8.13 0.25 9.80
CA LEU A 119 -9.45 0.71 10.22
C LEU A 119 -9.36 1.81 11.28
N ALA A 120 -8.51 1.64 12.29
CA ALA A 120 -8.30 2.65 13.33
C ALA A 120 -7.80 3.98 12.74
N TRP A 121 -6.91 3.93 11.74
CA TRP A 121 -6.44 5.12 11.04
C TRP A 121 -7.51 5.80 10.19
N TYR A 122 -8.31 5.03 9.44
CA TYR A 122 -9.44 5.60 8.70
C TYR A 122 -10.48 6.25 9.63
N LEU A 123 -10.82 5.61 10.74
CA LEU A 123 -11.70 6.18 11.76
C LEU A 123 -11.10 7.45 12.37
N THR A 124 -9.82 7.43 12.73
CA THR A 124 -9.08 8.60 13.25
C THR A 124 -9.13 9.78 12.28
N CYS A 125 -8.87 9.53 11.00
CA CYS A 125 -8.94 10.54 9.94
C CYS A 125 -10.36 11.14 9.82
N GLY A 126 -11.41 10.31 9.86
CA GLY A 126 -12.79 10.77 9.88
C GLY A 126 -13.15 11.61 11.10
N VAL A 127 -12.69 11.20 12.29
CA VAL A 127 -12.88 11.96 13.53
C VAL A 127 -12.17 13.31 13.46
N VAL A 128 -10.92 13.35 12.99
CA VAL A 128 -10.14 14.60 12.85
C VAL A 128 -10.82 15.57 11.88
N LEU A 129 -11.30 15.07 10.73
CA LEU A 129 -12.06 15.87 9.76
C LEU A 129 -13.26 16.56 10.41
N LEU A 130 -14.12 15.79 11.09
CA LEU A 130 -15.32 16.30 11.77
C LEU A 130 -14.96 17.21 12.96
N TRP A 131 -13.91 16.86 13.69
CA TRP A 131 -13.44 17.63 14.84
C TRP A 131 -12.97 19.01 14.40
N VAL A 132 -12.11 19.13 13.39
CA VAL A 132 -11.66 20.44 12.90
C VAL A 132 -12.82 21.24 12.32
N ALA A 133 -13.72 20.60 11.56
CA ALA A 133 -14.90 21.25 10.98
C ALA A 133 -15.86 21.84 12.04
N THR A 134 -15.90 21.24 13.24
CA THR A 134 -16.77 21.67 14.34
C THR A 134 -16.08 22.60 15.35
N LEU A 135 -14.80 22.95 15.17
CA LEU A 135 -14.13 23.93 16.03
C LEU A 135 -14.73 25.33 15.82
N ASP A 136 -14.93 26.07 16.90
CA ASP A 136 -15.40 27.46 16.82
C ASP A 136 -14.25 28.39 16.39
N ARG A 137 -14.52 29.23 15.37
CA ARG A 137 -13.55 30.18 14.80
C ARG A 137 -13.22 31.33 15.76
N ARG A 138 -14.13 31.66 16.70
CA ARG A 138 -13.90 32.73 17.68
C ARG A 138 -12.86 32.34 18.73
N THR A 139 -12.83 31.06 19.08
CA THR A 139 -11.91 30.51 20.09
C THR A 139 -10.68 29.86 19.47
N VAL A 140 -10.78 29.30 18.26
CA VAL A 140 -9.70 28.64 17.54
C VAL A 140 -9.56 29.23 16.14
N SER A 141 -8.64 30.19 15.99
CA SER A 141 -8.30 30.76 14.68
C SER A 141 -7.70 29.73 13.72
N ASP A 142 -7.67 30.07 12.43
CA ASP A 142 -7.08 29.20 11.39
C ASP A 142 -5.57 28.99 11.65
N GLU A 143 -4.88 30.02 12.12
CA GLU A 143 -3.46 29.97 12.51
C GLU A 143 -3.18 28.98 13.63
N ILE A 144 -4.10 28.81 14.60
CA ILE A 144 -3.93 27.84 15.68
C ILE A 144 -3.93 26.40 15.13
N VAL A 145 -4.62 26.16 14.01
CA VAL A 145 -4.67 24.85 13.34
C VAL A 145 -3.51 24.67 12.36
N LEU A 146 -3.15 25.71 11.60
CA LEU A 146 -2.07 25.65 10.60
C LEU A 146 -0.67 25.62 11.22
N ARG A 147 -0.44 26.32 12.34
CA ARG A 147 0.90 26.37 12.98
C ARG A 147 1.44 24.98 13.35
N PRO A 148 0.66 24.09 14.01
CA PRO A 148 1.08 22.72 14.23
C PRO A 148 1.51 21.95 12.97
N LEU A 149 0.83 22.15 11.84
CA LEU A 149 1.25 21.55 10.55
C LEU A 149 2.58 22.13 10.07
N GLY A 150 2.79 23.43 10.25
CA GLY A 150 4.08 24.06 9.95
C GLY A 150 5.21 23.59 10.86
N VAL A 151 4.93 23.30 12.14
CA VAL A 151 5.91 22.67 13.04
C VAL A 151 6.27 21.28 12.51
N LEU A 152 5.28 20.50 12.07
CA LEU A 152 5.55 19.19 11.47
C LEU A 152 6.42 19.30 10.21
N PHE A 153 6.24 20.35 9.37
CA PHE A 153 7.15 20.64 8.26
C PHE A 153 8.59 20.82 8.74
N ALA A 154 8.81 21.69 9.73
CA ALA A 154 10.15 21.93 10.26
C ALA A 154 10.79 20.67 10.85
N VAL A 155 10.01 19.86 11.58
CA VAL A 155 10.45 18.57 12.10
C VAL A 155 10.81 17.60 10.98
N THR A 156 10.02 17.57 9.90
CA THR A 156 10.26 16.70 8.74
C THR A 156 11.56 17.10 8.01
N VAL A 157 11.82 18.40 7.87
CA VAL A 157 13.09 18.92 7.31
C VAL A 157 14.26 18.54 8.20
N ALA A 158 14.16 18.77 9.52
CA ALA A 158 15.20 18.41 10.47
C ALA A 158 15.50 16.90 10.46
N GLY A 159 14.46 16.06 10.49
CA GLY A 159 14.60 14.60 10.38
C GLY A 159 15.23 14.18 9.05
N GLY A 160 14.90 14.89 7.96
CA GLY A 160 15.52 14.67 6.66
C GLY A 160 17.02 14.98 6.66
N LEU A 161 17.44 16.08 7.28
CA LEU A 161 18.86 16.41 7.43
C LEU A 161 19.60 15.40 8.31
N VAL A 162 19.01 14.99 9.43
CA VAL A 162 19.58 13.94 10.29
C VAL A 162 19.75 12.64 9.52
N GLY A 163 18.75 12.26 8.70
CA GLY A 163 18.82 11.07 7.86
C GLY A 163 19.93 11.10 6.80
N LEU A 164 20.35 12.29 6.36
CA LEU A 164 21.49 12.43 5.46
C LEU A 164 22.83 12.45 6.20
N LEU A 165 22.88 13.10 7.37
CA LEU A 165 24.12 13.28 8.14
C LEU A 165 24.53 12.03 8.93
N ALA A 166 23.55 11.23 9.37
CA ALA A 166 23.75 10.03 10.16
C ALA A 166 22.80 8.92 9.68
N PRO A 167 22.98 8.38 8.45
CA PRO A 167 22.01 7.49 7.81
C PRO A 167 21.82 6.14 8.52
N GLU A 168 22.85 5.67 9.23
CA GLU A 168 22.83 4.43 10.01
C GLU A 168 22.26 4.62 11.43
N LEU A 169 21.82 5.84 11.78
CA LEU A 169 21.27 6.10 13.11
C LEU A 169 19.93 5.37 13.29
N GLU A 170 19.96 4.35 14.13
CA GLU A 170 18.80 3.60 14.57
C GLU A 170 18.83 3.38 16.08
N LEU A 171 17.65 3.34 16.69
CA LEU A 171 17.48 3.25 18.13
C LEU A 171 16.31 2.31 18.43
N ARG A 172 16.53 1.36 19.34
CA ARG A 172 15.43 0.60 19.94
C ARG A 172 14.61 1.54 20.82
N SER A 173 13.35 1.75 20.46
CA SER A 173 12.52 2.71 21.21
C SER A 173 12.09 2.17 22.58
N PRO A 174 11.75 3.04 23.54
CA PRO A 174 11.18 2.61 24.82
C PRO A 174 9.93 1.73 24.66
N PHE A 175 9.06 2.05 23.70
CA PHE A 175 7.88 1.22 23.44
C PHE A 175 8.25 -0.15 22.85
N GLU A 176 9.21 -0.20 21.92
CA GLU A 176 9.74 -1.47 21.39
C GLU A 176 10.42 -2.34 22.47
N ALA A 177 11.08 -1.71 23.44
CA ALA A 177 11.68 -2.41 24.58
C ALA A 177 10.62 -3.07 25.49
N LEU A 178 9.41 -2.50 25.56
CA LEU A 178 8.29 -3.04 26.35
C LEU A 178 7.50 -4.13 25.63
N LEU A 179 7.63 -4.26 24.31
CA LEU A 179 6.89 -5.25 23.53
C LEU A 179 7.49 -6.67 23.67
N PRO A 180 6.67 -7.72 23.77
CA PRO A 180 7.14 -9.10 23.67
C PRO A 180 7.84 -9.36 22.33
N GLY A 181 8.88 -10.21 22.33
CA GLY A 181 9.65 -10.54 21.12
C GLY A 181 8.81 -11.10 19.96
N SER A 182 7.70 -11.79 20.27
CA SER A 182 6.75 -12.29 19.27
C SER A 182 5.98 -11.18 18.53
N VAL A 183 5.85 -10.00 19.14
CA VAL A 183 5.16 -8.84 18.56
C VAL A 183 6.14 -7.92 17.87
N SER A 184 7.28 -7.61 18.51
CA SER A 184 8.32 -6.76 17.92
C SER A 184 9.05 -7.44 16.75
N GLY A 185 9.14 -8.78 16.74
CA GLY A 185 9.69 -9.55 15.62
C GLY A 185 8.82 -9.54 14.36
N ASN A 186 7.58 -9.02 14.42
CA ASN A 186 6.77 -8.85 13.23
C ASN A 186 7.26 -7.64 12.40
N PRO A 187 7.65 -7.81 11.12
CA PRO A 187 8.23 -6.72 10.32
C PRO A 187 7.34 -5.48 10.20
N PHE A 188 6.01 -5.68 10.13
CA PHE A 188 5.07 -4.57 10.09
C PHE A 188 5.09 -3.79 11.41
N VAL A 189 5.08 -4.46 12.56
CA VAL A 189 5.14 -3.79 13.86
C VAL A 189 6.50 -3.10 14.06
N ALA A 190 7.60 -3.79 13.74
CA ALA A 190 8.95 -3.22 13.79
C ALA A 190 9.04 -1.90 13.01
N SER A 191 8.46 -1.83 11.81
CA SER A 191 8.42 -0.61 10.99
C SER A 191 7.73 0.58 11.66
N LEU A 192 6.86 0.35 12.66
CA LEU A 192 6.09 1.39 13.35
C LEU A 192 6.71 1.85 14.66
N VAL A 193 7.49 0.99 15.33
CA VAL A 193 8.00 1.22 16.69
C VAL A 193 9.51 1.42 16.75
N HIS A 194 10.25 0.90 15.77
CA HIS A 194 11.69 1.05 15.69
C HIS A 194 12.07 2.43 15.17
N VAL A 195 13.00 3.11 15.83
CA VAL A 195 13.41 4.47 15.46
C VAL A 195 14.54 4.36 14.45
N GLN A 196 14.30 4.81 13.23
CA GLN A 196 15.32 4.85 12.17
C GLN A 196 15.15 6.14 11.35
N VAL A 197 16.28 6.71 10.91
CA VAL A 197 16.28 8.03 10.25
C VAL A 197 16.31 8.02 8.73
N ALA A 198 16.85 6.95 8.14
CA ALA A 198 16.92 6.77 6.69
C ALA A 198 16.65 5.31 6.28
N ASP A 199 16.15 5.11 5.06
CA ASP A 199 16.20 3.84 4.34
C ASP A 199 17.45 3.85 3.45
N VAL A 200 18.45 3.01 3.74
CA VAL A 200 19.62 2.87 2.86
C VAL A 200 19.28 1.90 1.74
N GLN A 201 19.32 2.38 0.49
CA GLN A 201 18.93 1.58 -0.68
C GLN A 201 19.92 1.77 -1.83
N THR A 202 20.21 0.71 -2.56
CA THR A 202 21.10 0.76 -3.73
C THR A 202 20.35 1.33 -4.94
N VAL A 203 20.15 2.65 -5.00
CA VAL A 203 19.36 3.31 -6.07
C VAL A 203 20.17 3.55 -7.34
N LEU A 204 21.40 4.01 -7.18
CA LEU A 204 22.28 4.44 -8.29
C LEU A 204 23.45 3.45 -8.48
N GLY A 205 23.24 2.17 -8.16
CA GLY A 205 24.32 1.17 -8.14
C GLY A 205 25.23 1.24 -6.90
N ARG A 206 24.99 2.21 -6.00
CA ARG A 206 25.66 2.35 -4.70
C ARG A 206 24.64 2.57 -3.57
N PRO A 207 24.97 2.24 -2.30
CA PRO A 207 24.10 2.51 -1.16
C PRO A 207 23.85 4.02 -1.02
N GLU A 208 22.58 4.43 -1.09
CA GLU A 208 22.18 5.83 -0.97
C GLU A 208 21.19 5.99 0.19
N PRO A 209 21.42 6.95 1.10
CA PRO A 209 20.52 7.18 2.23
C PRO A 209 19.28 7.95 1.79
N ARG A 210 18.10 7.36 2.03
CA ARG A 210 16.81 8.00 1.74
C ARG A 210 16.16 8.43 3.05
N PRO A 211 16.02 9.74 3.33
CA PRO A 211 15.51 10.21 4.61
C PRO A 211 14.05 9.78 4.82
N LYS A 212 13.77 9.32 6.05
CA LYS A 212 12.41 8.97 6.47
C LYS A 212 12.00 9.54 7.82
N ALA A 213 12.93 9.91 8.71
CA ALA A 213 12.58 10.44 10.03
C ALA A 213 11.69 11.70 9.94
N PRO A 214 10.67 11.83 10.81
CA PRO A 214 10.25 10.91 11.89
C PRO A 214 9.16 9.90 11.48
N PHE A 215 9.15 9.42 10.23
CA PHE A 215 8.12 8.54 9.68
C PHE A 215 8.65 7.13 9.36
N PRO A 216 7.76 6.12 9.27
CA PRO A 216 8.15 4.73 8.99
C PRO A 216 8.83 4.50 7.63
N TYR A 217 8.51 5.33 6.63
CA TYR A 217 8.96 5.13 5.24
C TYR A 217 9.34 6.46 4.58
N THR A 218 10.34 6.42 3.69
CA THR A 218 10.76 7.56 2.85
C THR A 218 9.58 8.19 2.09
N ASN A 219 8.64 7.37 1.60
CA ASN A 219 7.47 7.86 0.87
C ASN A 219 6.49 8.63 1.79
N THR A 220 6.29 8.17 3.02
CA THR A 220 5.50 8.88 4.03
C THR A 220 6.16 10.21 4.38
N TRP A 221 7.49 10.23 4.53
CA TRP A 221 8.26 11.44 4.73
C TRP A 221 8.07 12.45 3.60
N GLY A 222 8.24 12.04 2.34
CA GLY A 222 8.06 12.91 1.19
C GLY A 222 6.61 13.44 1.06
N SER A 223 5.63 12.59 1.34
CA SER A 223 4.23 13.00 1.40
C SER A 223 3.99 14.05 2.49
N CYS A 224 4.38 13.79 3.74
CA CYS A 224 4.23 14.75 4.82
C CYS A 224 4.99 16.06 4.55
N LEU A 225 6.22 16.01 4.01
CA LEU A 225 7.00 17.20 3.66
C LEU A 225 6.24 18.07 2.65
N SER A 226 5.81 17.50 1.53
CA SER A 226 5.10 18.25 0.48
C SER A 226 3.76 18.81 0.95
N LEU A 227 2.96 18.04 1.72
CA LEU A 227 1.67 18.48 2.22
C LEU A 227 1.80 19.58 3.29
N THR A 228 2.75 19.43 4.21
CA THR A 228 2.97 20.42 5.28
C THR A 228 3.69 21.67 4.81
N LEU A 229 4.50 21.59 3.73
CA LEU A 229 5.07 22.76 3.05
C LEU A 229 4.00 23.74 2.61
N VAL A 230 2.87 23.27 2.06
CA VAL A 230 1.75 24.13 1.67
C VAL A 230 1.20 24.89 2.88
N ALA A 231 1.06 24.21 4.02
CA ALA A 231 0.62 24.85 5.26
C ALA A 231 1.66 25.86 5.78
N TRP A 232 2.97 25.54 5.70
CA TRP A 232 4.08 26.41 6.07
C TRP A 232 4.08 27.73 5.29
N CYS A 233 3.96 27.64 3.96
CA CYS A 233 3.91 28.80 3.08
C CYS A 233 2.65 29.67 3.31
N ALA A 234 1.56 29.09 3.81
CA ALA A 234 0.34 29.82 4.15
C ALA A 234 0.37 30.52 5.53
N LEU A 235 1.39 30.26 6.37
CA LEU A 235 1.52 30.91 7.67
C LEU A 235 1.83 32.40 7.53
N ARG A 236 1.22 33.20 8.40
CA ARG A 236 1.47 34.65 8.48
C ARG A 236 2.65 34.94 9.41
N TRP A 237 3.80 35.20 8.82
CA TRP A 237 5.04 35.58 9.49
C TRP A 237 5.07 37.10 9.70
N ARG A 238 5.01 37.54 10.97
CA ARG A 238 4.81 38.97 11.30
C ARG A 238 6.10 39.79 11.26
N SER A 239 7.22 39.22 11.72
CA SER A 239 8.51 39.93 11.74
C SER A 239 9.31 39.68 10.46
N ARG A 240 10.19 40.62 10.08
CA ARG A 240 11.16 40.41 8.98
C ARG A 240 12.01 39.16 9.22
N TRP A 241 12.50 38.98 10.44
CA TRP A 241 13.30 37.82 10.82
C TRP A 241 12.54 36.49 10.68
N SER A 242 11.28 36.43 11.09
CA SER A 242 10.47 35.21 10.94
C SER A 242 10.19 34.85 9.48
N ARG A 243 10.07 35.87 8.60
CA ARG A 243 9.96 35.65 7.14
C ARG A 243 11.26 35.11 6.55
N VAL A 244 12.40 35.69 6.94
CA VAL A 244 13.72 35.22 6.49
C VAL A 244 13.93 33.78 6.94
N LEU A 245 13.75 33.48 8.23
CA LEU A 245 13.90 32.13 8.76
C LEU A 245 12.96 31.12 8.07
N ALA A 246 11.71 31.52 7.82
CA ALA A 246 10.75 30.67 7.13
C ALA A 246 11.14 30.38 5.68
N GLY A 247 11.68 31.36 4.96
CA GLY A 247 12.23 31.17 3.62
C GLY A 247 13.50 30.33 3.61
N SER A 248 14.44 30.60 4.53
CA SER A 248 15.66 29.82 4.69
C SER A 248 15.37 28.34 4.94
N LEU A 249 14.35 28.01 5.73
CA LEU A 249 13.99 26.61 5.97
C LEU A 249 13.48 25.90 4.71
N VAL A 250 12.76 26.60 3.82
CA VAL A 250 12.33 26.05 2.53
C VAL A 250 13.55 25.78 1.62
N VAL A 251 14.52 26.70 1.61
CA VAL A 251 15.78 26.51 0.87
C VAL A 251 16.56 25.31 1.42
N VAL A 252 16.70 25.22 2.74
CA VAL A 252 17.37 24.09 3.41
C VAL A 252 16.65 22.76 3.10
N ALA A 253 15.32 22.76 3.02
CA ALA A 253 14.54 21.57 2.68
C ALA A 253 14.85 21.02 1.27
N LEU A 254 15.37 21.83 0.35
CA LEU A 254 15.75 21.36 -0.99
C LEU A 254 16.84 20.29 -0.95
N VAL A 255 17.72 20.34 0.05
CA VAL A 255 18.83 19.37 0.21
C VAL A 255 18.29 17.95 0.43
N PRO A 256 17.54 17.64 1.52
CA PRO A 256 16.97 16.31 1.69
C PRO A 256 15.94 15.95 0.62
N VAL A 257 15.25 16.93 0.00
CA VAL A 257 14.37 16.65 -1.14
C VAL A 257 15.15 16.07 -2.31
N ALA A 258 16.29 16.67 -2.70
CA ALA A 258 17.12 16.19 -3.79
C ALA A 258 17.79 14.84 -3.47
N PHE A 259 18.39 14.69 -2.29
CA PHE A 259 19.04 13.43 -1.90
C PHE A 259 18.05 12.29 -1.60
N SER A 260 16.76 12.56 -1.41
CA SER A 260 15.77 11.49 -1.19
C SER A 260 15.54 10.55 -2.39
N LEU A 261 16.01 10.96 -3.58
CA LEU A 261 15.81 10.26 -4.86
C LEU A 261 14.34 9.91 -5.13
N ASN A 262 13.44 10.70 -4.54
CA ASN A 262 12.02 10.42 -4.53
C ASN A 262 11.31 11.15 -5.68
N ARG A 263 11.21 10.48 -6.83
CA ARG A 263 10.56 11.01 -8.04
C ARG A 263 9.12 11.47 -7.80
N GLY A 264 8.37 10.79 -6.93
CA GLY A 264 6.99 11.17 -6.60
C GLY A 264 6.91 12.52 -5.91
N LEU A 265 7.90 12.86 -5.07
CA LEU A 265 7.98 14.12 -4.33
C LEU A 265 8.31 15.24 -5.30
N TRP A 266 9.32 15.04 -6.16
CA TRP A 266 9.73 16.01 -7.16
C TRP A 266 8.59 16.34 -8.12
N ALA A 267 7.90 15.32 -8.63
CA ALA A 267 6.74 15.49 -9.49
C ALA A 267 5.61 16.27 -8.79
N THR A 268 5.33 15.94 -7.52
CA THR A 268 4.31 16.66 -6.73
C THR A 268 4.66 18.15 -6.59
N LEU A 269 5.91 18.46 -6.22
CA LEU A 269 6.36 19.84 -6.05
C LEU A 269 6.36 20.62 -7.37
N ALA A 270 6.78 19.98 -8.47
CA ALA A 270 6.75 20.57 -9.80
C ALA A 270 5.32 20.91 -10.25
N VAL A 271 4.37 19.97 -10.11
CA VAL A 271 2.95 20.23 -10.43
C VAL A 271 2.37 21.32 -9.53
N GLY A 272 2.75 21.35 -8.26
CA GLY A 272 2.39 22.42 -7.34
C GLY A 272 2.90 23.79 -7.75
N LEU A 273 4.14 23.87 -8.21
CA LEU A 273 4.70 25.11 -8.72
C LEU A 273 3.93 25.61 -9.96
N VAL A 274 3.63 24.72 -10.91
CA VAL A 274 2.78 25.05 -12.07
C VAL A 274 1.42 25.57 -11.61
N GLY A 275 0.78 24.89 -10.65
CA GLY A 275 -0.50 25.34 -10.08
C GLY A 275 -0.42 26.73 -9.44
N LEU A 276 0.67 27.05 -8.72
CA LEU A 276 0.89 28.37 -8.12
C LEU A 276 1.09 29.46 -9.18
N LEU A 277 1.83 29.17 -10.26
CA LEU A 277 2.01 30.07 -11.39
C LEU A 277 0.66 30.39 -12.06
N LEU A 278 -0.13 29.35 -12.37
CA LEU A 278 -1.48 29.51 -12.95
C LEU A 278 -2.42 30.30 -12.03
N LEU A 279 -2.34 30.08 -10.72
CA LEU A 279 -3.12 30.84 -9.74
C LEU A 279 -2.67 32.32 -9.69
N GLY A 280 -1.36 32.58 -9.76
CA GLY A 280 -0.80 33.93 -9.81
C GLY A 280 -1.27 34.72 -11.04
N VAL A 281 -1.21 34.09 -12.22
CA VAL A 281 -1.74 34.63 -13.48
C VAL A 281 -3.23 34.93 -13.36
N SER A 282 -4.00 33.97 -12.84
CA SER A 282 -5.46 34.08 -12.67
C SER A 282 -5.86 35.20 -11.70
N ARG A 283 -5.02 35.50 -10.70
CA ARG A 283 -5.22 36.58 -9.72
C ARG A 283 -4.68 37.94 -10.20
N ARG A 284 -4.02 37.99 -11.37
CA ARG A 284 -3.37 39.19 -11.92
C ARG A 284 -2.37 39.85 -10.97
N ASP A 285 -1.77 39.07 -10.06
CA ASP A 285 -0.76 39.55 -9.12
C ASP A 285 0.63 39.44 -9.77
N ALA A 286 0.96 40.40 -10.63
CA ALA A 286 2.19 40.41 -11.40
C ALA A 286 3.45 40.40 -10.52
N ARG A 287 3.39 41.00 -9.33
CA ARG A 287 4.54 41.05 -8.40
C ARG A 287 4.83 39.68 -7.82
N SER A 288 3.82 39.02 -7.26
CA SER A 288 3.98 37.66 -6.71
C SER A 288 4.36 36.65 -7.79
N LEU A 289 3.80 36.80 -9.00
CA LEU A 289 4.14 35.98 -10.14
C LEU A 289 5.61 36.17 -10.56
N ALA A 290 6.07 37.41 -10.74
CA ALA A 290 7.45 37.71 -11.10
C ALA A 290 8.43 37.17 -10.05
N LEU A 291 8.15 37.37 -8.76
CA LEU A 291 8.96 36.83 -7.66
C LEU A 291 9.02 35.30 -7.69
N LEU A 292 7.89 34.62 -7.95
CA LEU A 292 7.85 33.17 -8.05
C LEU A 292 8.63 32.66 -9.26
N VAL A 293 8.54 33.33 -10.41
CA VAL A 293 9.32 32.98 -11.62
C VAL A 293 10.80 33.17 -11.36
N VAL A 294 11.22 34.30 -10.80
CA VAL A 294 12.63 34.56 -10.45
C VAL A 294 13.14 33.52 -9.45
N ALA A 295 12.40 33.26 -8.36
CA ALA A 295 12.78 32.24 -7.39
C ALA A 295 12.90 30.84 -8.02
N THR A 296 12.01 30.50 -8.94
CA THR A 296 12.04 29.24 -9.70
C THR A 296 13.31 29.15 -10.54
N VAL A 297 13.59 30.18 -11.34
CA VAL A 297 14.76 30.22 -12.22
C VAL A 297 16.05 30.14 -11.41
N VAL A 298 16.15 30.92 -10.33
CA VAL A 298 17.31 30.88 -9.43
C VAL A 298 17.49 29.48 -8.83
N THR A 299 16.40 28.85 -8.36
CA THR A 299 16.47 27.49 -7.79
C THR A 299 16.91 26.47 -8.85
N ALA A 300 16.38 26.56 -10.07
CA ALA A 300 16.75 25.67 -11.17
C ALA A 300 18.23 25.83 -11.56
N VAL A 301 18.72 27.07 -11.69
CA VAL A 301 20.12 27.36 -11.99
C VAL A 301 21.03 26.83 -10.87
N LEU A 302 20.71 27.09 -9.61
CA LEU A 302 21.48 26.59 -8.47
C LEU A 302 21.50 25.05 -8.43
N LEU A 303 20.38 24.39 -8.74
CA LEU A 303 20.31 22.93 -8.76
C LEU A 303 21.20 22.36 -9.87
N VAL A 304 21.07 22.87 -11.09
CA VAL A 304 21.87 22.41 -12.25
C VAL A 304 23.36 22.71 -12.08
N ALA A 305 23.72 23.86 -11.51
CA ALA A 305 25.10 24.24 -11.26
C ALA A 305 25.75 23.54 -10.06
N SER A 306 24.98 22.76 -9.29
CA SER A 306 25.46 22.05 -8.10
C SER A 306 25.57 20.54 -8.33
N PRO A 307 26.27 19.79 -7.44
CA PRO A 307 26.27 18.32 -7.46
C PRO A 307 24.88 17.68 -7.29
N LEU A 308 23.86 18.45 -6.89
CA LEU A 308 22.48 17.96 -6.88
C LEU A 308 21.94 17.72 -8.29
N GLY A 309 22.40 18.49 -9.29
CA GLY A 309 22.00 18.33 -10.68
C GLY A 309 22.45 16.99 -11.25
N THR A 310 23.67 16.55 -10.93
CA THR A 310 24.19 15.24 -11.38
C THR A 310 23.41 14.10 -10.75
N LEU A 311 23.09 14.16 -9.45
CA LEU A 311 22.26 13.16 -8.77
C LEU A 311 20.86 13.03 -9.39
N VAL A 312 20.25 14.17 -9.75
CA VAL A 312 18.94 14.16 -10.42
C VAL A 312 19.06 13.51 -11.81
N SER A 313 20.09 13.82 -12.59
CA SER A 313 20.33 13.20 -13.90
C SER A 313 20.56 11.68 -13.77
N GLU A 314 21.48 11.27 -12.89
CA GLU A 314 21.77 9.86 -12.61
C GLU A 314 20.50 9.09 -12.23
N ARG A 315 19.60 9.71 -11.47
CA ARG A 315 18.33 9.09 -11.08
C ARG A 315 17.35 8.91 -12.24
N PHE A 316 17.37 9.78 -13.24
CA PHE A 316 16.56 9.64 -14.45
C PHE A 316 17.12 8.57 -15.39
N GLU A 317 18.45 8.43 -15.44
CA GLU A 317 19.16 7.42 -16.22
C GLU A 317 19.03 6.01 -15.59
N HIS A 318 19.06 5.92 -14.26
CA HIS A 318 18.91 4.66 -13.51
C HIS A 318 17.45 4.43 -13.07
N GLN A 319 16.57 4.15 -14.03
CA GLN A 319 15.20 3.77 -13.73
C GLN A 319 15.15 2.34 -13.18
N HIS A 320 15.24 2.19 -11.86
CA HIS A 320 14.96 0.92 -11.19
C HIS A 320 13.69 0.28 -11.69
N SER A 321 13.81 -0.98 -12.15
CA SER A 321 12.81 -1.79 -12.86
C SER A 321 11.38 -1.36 -12.54
N ASN A 322 10.86 -0.45 -13.36
CA ASN A 322 9.45 -0.07 -13.33
C ASN A 322 8.59 -1.30 -13.70
N ASP A 323 9.16 -2.28 -14.40
CA ASP A 323 8.51 -3.52 -14.83
C ASP A 323 8.03 -4.36 -13.66
N ARG A 324 8.85 -4.52 -12.60
CA ARG A 324 8.40 -5.22 -11.38
C ARG A 324 7.23 -4.49 -10.72
N ARG A 325 7.22 -3.15 -10.79
CA ARG A 325 6.10 -2.39 -10.25
C ARG A 325 4.86 -2.56 -11.12
N SER A 326 4.96 -2.44 -12.44
CA SER A 326 3.80 -2.63 -13.34
C SER A 326 3.22 -4.04 -13.21
N GLN A 327 4.06 -5.07 -13.16
CA GLN A 327 3.65 -6.46 -12.94
C GLN A 327 2.90 -6.63 -11.61
N LEU A 328 3.35 -6.00 -10.52
CA LEU A 328 2.64 -6.02 -9.24
C LEU A 328 1.28 -5.33 -9.31
N LEU A 329 1.18 -4.22 -10.05
CA LEU A 329 -0.07 -3.51 -10.24
C LEU A 329 -1.07 -4.32 -11.06
N GLU A 330 -0.61 -4.94 -12.15
CA GLU A 330 -1.40 -5.84 -12.99
C GLU A 330 -1.91 -7.04 -12.18
N ALA A 331 -1.04 -7.69 -11.40
CA ALA A 331 -1.41 -8.78 -10.51
C ALA A 331 -2.44 -8.32 -9.45
N THR A 332 -2.28 -7.13 -8.89
CA THR A 332 -3.23 -6.54 -7.93
C THR A 332 -4.61 -6.33 -8.56
N VAL A 333 -4.68 -5.75 -9.76
CA VAL A 333 -5.95 -5.50 -10.46
C VAL A 333 -6.61 -6.81 -10.88
N SER A 334 -5.84 -7.76 -11.44
CA SER A 334 -6.33 -9.06 -11.87
C SER A 334 -6.91 -9.85 -10.69
N SER A 335 -6.17 -9.92 -9.58
CA SER A 335 -6.57 -10.62 -8.35
C SER A 335 -7.90 -10.10 -7.79
N VAL A 336 -8.08 -8.78 -7.74
CA VAL A 336 -9.34 -8.15 -7.29
C VAL A 336 -10.47 -8.43 -8.25
N SER A 337 -10.23 -8.27 -9.54
CA SER A 337 -11.28 -8.35 -10.57
C SER A 337 -11.81 -9.77 -10.71
N GLN A 338 -10.96 -10.77 -10.53
CA GLN A 338 -11.32 -12.18 -10.57
C GLN A 338 -11.89 -12.68 -9.23
N GLY A 339 -11.35 -12.23 -8.10
CA GLY A 339 -11.66 -12.84 -6.80
C GLY A 339 -12.68 -12.08 -5.95
N SER A 340 -12.65 -10.74 -5.89
CA SER A 340 -13.56 -9.94 -5.06
C SER A 340 -13.69 -8.50 -5.60
N PRO A 341 -14.35 -8.29 -6.75
CA PRO A 341 -14.35 -7.00 -7.43
C PRO A 341 -15.11 -5.91 -6.68
N VAL A 342 -16.13 -6.27 -5.90
CA VAL A 342 -17.03 -5.31 -5.24
C VAL A 342 -16.47 -4.86 -3.88
N LEU A 343 -16.08 -5.79 -3.01
CA LEU A 343 -15.63 -5.52 -1.65
C LEU A 343 -14.11 -5.61 -1.44
N GLY A 344 -13.36 -6.17 -2.38
CA GLY A 344 -11.94 -6.48 -2.18
C GLY A 344 -11.72 -7.54 -1.09
N PHE A 345 -10.48 -7.66 -0.61
CA PHE A 345 -10.05 -8.71 0.32
C PHE A 345 -9.88 -8.25 1.78
N GLY A 346 -10.30 -7.02 2.09
CA GLY A 346 -10.21 -6.42 3.42
C GLY A 346 -8.80 -5.99 3.85
N SER A 347 -7.76 -6.68 3.40
CA SER A 347 -6.35 -6.35 3.68
C SER A 347 -5.45 -6.84 2.53
N THR A 348 -4.16 -6.55 2.61
CA THR A 348 -3.13 -6.95 1.62
C THR A 348 -2.86 -8.47 1.67
N ARG A 349 -2.22 -9.00 0.63
CA ARG A 349 -1.84 -10.42 0.53
C ARG A 349 -0.44 -10.59 -0.03
N ASP A 350 0.35 -11.49 0.54
CA ASP A 350 1.68 -11.79 0.02
C ASP A 350 1.58 -12.46 -1.35
N VAL A 351 2.43 -12.04 -2.29
CA VAL A 351 2.48 -12.63 -3.63
C VAL A 351 3.05 -14.03 -3.56
N GLN A 352 2.49 -14.97 -4.34
CA GLN A 352 3.08 -16.30 -4.47
C GLN A 352 4.34 -16.21 -5.34
N GLY A 353 5.51 -16.57 -4.77
CA GLY A 353 6.79 -16.51 -5.47
C GLY A 353 7.26 -15.08 -5.78
N SER A 354 8.03 -14.94 -6.86
CA SER A 354 8.50 -13.67 -7.41
C SER A 354 8.11 -13.52 -8.88
N PHE A 355 8.27 -12.32 -9.46
CA PHE A 355 8.01 -12.11 -10.90
C PHE A 355 9.01 -12.80 -11.82
N ALA A 356 10.17 -13.22 -11.31
CA ALA A 356 11.19 -13.92 -12.07
C ALA A 356 11.17 -15.44 -11.85
N SER A 357 10.60 -15.87 -10.71
CA SER A 357 10.67 -17.27 -10.28
C SER A 357 9.56 -17.62 -9.29
N ILE A 358 8.93 -18.79 -9.44
CA ILE A 358 7.87 -19.31 -8.56
C ILE A 358 8.35 -19.61 -7.14
N THR A 359 9.65 -19.82 -6.93
CA THR A 359 10.28 -19.99 -5.61
C THR A 359 10.95 -18.72 -5.10
N GLY A 360 10.99 -17.68 -5.94
CA GLY A 360 11.70 -16.45 -5.62
C GLY A 360 11.16 -15.79 -4.36
N ALA A 361 12.09 -15.45 -3.47
CA ALA A 361 11.79 -14.89 -2.16
C ALA A 361 12.89 -13.91 -1.75
N ALA A 362 12.63 -13.14 -0.69
CA ALA A 362 13.68 -12.34 -0.07
C ALA A 362 14.69 -13.27 0.62
N THR A 363 15.97 -13.09 0.32
CA THR A 363 17.08 -13.76 1.02
C THR A 363 17.87 -12.73 1.82
N PRO A 364 18.71 -13.13 2.80
CA PRO A 364 19.61 -12.20 3.48
C PRO A 364 20.52 -11.44 2.52
N ASP A 365 20.99 -12.11 1.45
CA ASP A 365 21.88 -11.53 0.44
C ASP A 365 21.13 -10.66 -0.59
N CYS A 366 19.83 -10.94 -0.81
CA CYS A 366 18.97 -10.15 -1.67
C CYS A 366 17.56 -9.97 -1.07
N PRO A 367 17.40 -9.06 -0.09
CA PRO A 367 16.07 -8.76 0.46
C PRO A 367 15.11 -8.21 -0.61
N ALA A 368 15.64 -7.53 -1.63
CA ALA A 368 14.89 -6.97 -2.74
C ALA A 368 14.46 -7.99 -3.82
N CYS A 369 14.82 -9.27 -3.66
CA CYS A 369 14.38 -10.35 -4.54
C CYS A 369 12.94 -10.82 -4.22
N GLY A 370 12.46 -10.56 -2.99
CA GLY A 370 11.06 -10.76 -2.63
C GLY A 370 10.13 -9.75 -3.30
N VAL A 371 8.91 -10.17 -3.60
CA VAL A 371 7.88 -9.29 -4.16
C VAL A 371 7.05 -8.68 -3.03
N PRO A 372 6.84 -7.35 -3.01
CA PRO A 372 5.96 -6.72 -2.04
C PRO A 372 4.53 -7.27 -2.11
N PRO A 373 3.76 -7.27 -1.00
CA PRO A 373 2.39 -7.77 -1.00
C PRO A 373 1.48 -7.07 -2.02
N LEU A 374 0.49 -7.79 -2.57
CA LEU A 374 -0.60 -7.24 -3.36
C LEU A 374 -1.34 -6.16 -2.60
N GLY A 375 -1.68 -5.07 -3.29
CA GLY A 375 -2.28 -3.88 -2.68
C GLY A 375 -1.29 -2.99 -1.91
N THR A 376 0.01 -3.11 -2.18
CA THR A 376 1.03 -2.14 -1.70
C THR A 376 1.44 -1.21 -2.85
N GLN A 377 2.55 -0.46 -2.71
CA GLN A 377 3.05 0.47 -3.73
C GLN A 377 2.10 1.61 -4.11
N GLY A 378 1.16 1.98 -3.24
CA GLY A 378 0.28 3.12 -3.44
C GLY A 378 -1.04 2.96 -2.70
N GLN A 379 -1.56 4.06 -2.16
CA GLN A 379 -2.86 4.11 -1.50
C GLN A 379 -3.99 3.74 -2.47
N LEU A 380 -3.86 4.08 -3.76
CA LEU A 380 -4.83 3.72 -4.79
C LEU A 380 -5.00 2.20 -4.87
N TRP A 381 -3.87 1.49 -4.95
CA TRP A 381 -3.80 0.04 -5.07
C TRP A 381 -4.19 -0.66 -3.79
N LEU A 382 -3.82 -0.08 -2.64
CA LEU A 382 -4.28 -0.54 -1.34
C LEU A 382 -5.80 -0.50 -1.25
N VAL A 383 -6.41 0.64 -1.61
CA VAL A 383 -7.87 0.78 -1.56
C VAL A 383 -8.56 -0.14 -2.56
N LEU A 384 -8.04 -0.24 -3.79
CA LEU A 384 -8.57 -1.19 -4.77
C LEU A 384 -8.51 -2.63 -4.26
N PHE A 385 -7.36 -3.06 -3.72
CA PHE A 385 -7.16 -4.43 -3.27
C PHE A 385 -8.01 -4.78 -2.05
N SER A 386 -8.03 -3.88 -1.07
CA SER A 386 -8.66 -4.15 0.22
C SER A 386 -10.14 -3.76 0.28
N GLN A 387 -10.62 -2.86 -0.59
CA GLN A 387 -12.02 -2.41 -0.63
C GLN A 387 -12.71 -2.60 -2.00
N GLY A 388 -12.04 -3.16 -3.01
CA GLY A 388 -12.60 -3.40 -4.33
C GLY A 388 -12.84 -2.12 -5.14
N TRP A 389 -13.42 -2.27 -6.33
CA TRP A 389 -13.74 -1.17 -7.23
C TRP A 389 -14.77 -0.21 -6.62
N ALA A 390 -15.78 -0.73 -5.93
CA ALA A 390 -16.81 0.10 -5.31
C ALA A 390 -16.21 0.95 -4.18
N GLY A 391 -15.36 0.36 -3.33
CA GLY A 391 -14.67 1.09 -2.28
C GLY A 391 -13.72 2.16 -2.81
N LEU A 392 -13.02 1.87 -3.91
CA LEU A 392 -12.17 2.84 -4.60
C LEU A 392 -12.98 4.04 -5.10
N VAL A 393 -14.14 3.81 -5.72
CA VAL A 393 -15.04 4.88 -6.16
C VAL A 393 -15.52 5.72 -4.97
N LEU A 394 -15.87 5.10 -3.84
CA LEU A 394 -16.29 5.83 -2.64
C LEU A 394 -15.15 6.71 -2.09
N PHE A 395 -13.93 6.18 -2.03
CA PHE A 395 -12.74 6.91 -1.56
C PHE A 395 -12.38 8.08 -2.48
N LEU A 396 -12.32 7.85 -3.79
CA LEU A 396 -12.04 8.89 -4.77
C LEU A 396 -13.18 9.91 -4.87
N GLY A 397 -14.43 9.47 -4.72
CA GLY A 397 -15.61 10.34 -4.67
C GLY A 397 -15.55 11.32 -3.50
N PHE A 398 -15.07 10.87 -2.33
CA PHE A 398 -14.79 11.76 -1.21
C PHE A 398 -13.75 12.83 -1.57
N LEU A 399 -12.60 12.44 -2.11
CA LEU A 399 -11.53 13.37 -2.46
C LEU A 399 -11.96 14.35 -3.56
N ALA A 400 -12.64 13.86 -4.61
CA ALA A 400 -13.13 14.68 -5.71
C ALA A 400 -14.17 15.71 -5.24
N THR A 401 -15.10 15.31 -4.37
CA THR A 401 -16.10 16.25 -3.82
C THR A 401 -15.47 17.27 -2.87
N ALA A 402 -14.50 16.86 -2.05
CA ALA A 402 -13.77 17.77 -1.17
C ALA A 402 -12.91 18.78 -1.96
N LEU A 403 -12.19 18.30 -2.98
CA LEU A 403 -11.38 19.12 -3.88
C LEU A 403 -12.24 20.09 -4.70
N GLY A 404 -13.30 19.59 -5.33
CA GLY A 404 -14.22 20.41 -6.12
C GLY A 404 -14.87 21.52 -5.30
N ALA A 405 -15.05 21.30 -3.99
CA ALA A 405 -15.53 22.34 -3.11
C ALA A 405 -14.45 23.43 -2.85
N ALA A 406 -13.16 23.09 -2.80
CA ALA A 406 -12.03 24.00 -2.53
C ALA A 406 -11.36 24.65 -3.75
N VAL A 407 -11.49 24.04 -4.93
CA VAL A 407 -10.72 24.40 -6.15
C VAL A 407 -10.86 25.87 -6.57
N ARG A 408 -11.96 26.53 -6.20
CA ARG A 408 -12.19 27.96 -6.48
C ARG A 408 -11.20 28.89 -5.79
N CYS A 409 -10.44 28.41 -4.80
CA CYS A 409 -9.33 29.14 -4.18
C CYS A 409 -9.69 30.58 -3.73
N ARG A 410 -10.88 30.80 -3.16
CA ARG A 410 -11.35 32.16 -2.80
C ARG A 410 -10.71 32.67 -1.53
N THR A 411 -10.35 31.77 -0.63
CA THR A 411 -9.67 32.09 0.62
C THR A 411 -8.29 31.43 0.67
N ARG A 412 -7.42 31.91 1.57
CA ARG A 412 -6.13 31.26 1.84
C ARG A 412 -6.27 29.79 2.23
N VAL A 413 -7.29 29.44 3.02
CA VAL A 413 -7.50 28.04 3.42
C VAL A 413 -8.01 27.20 2.25
N GLU A 414 -8.83 27.75 1.36
CA GLU A 414 -9.22 27.05 0.13
C GLU A 414 -8.03 26.79 -0.80
N VAL A 415 -7.07 27.72 -0.88
CA VAL A 415 -5.79 27.47 -1.57
C VAL A 415 -5.05 26.31 -0.91
N VAL A 416 -4.85 26.35 0.41
CA VAL A 416 -4.16 25.26 1.13
C VAL A 416 -4.87 23.92 0.90
N ALA A 417 -6.19 23.87 1.00
CA ALA A 417 -6.97 22.67 0.73
C ALA A 417 -6.85 22.17 -0.71
N THR A 418 -6.85 23.06 -1.69
CA THR A 418 -6.69 22.68 -3.10
C THR A 418 -5.34 22.05 -3.36
N PHE A 419 -4.25 22.67 -2.90
CA PHE A 419 -2.90 22.14 -3.11
C PHE A 419 -2.63 20.88 -2.27
N VAL A 420 -3.01 20.86 -0.99
CA VAL A 420 -2.83 19.68 -0.13
C VAL A 420 -3.62 18.48 -0.65
N THR A 421 -4.89 18.66 -1.03
CA THR A 421 -5.69 17.56 -1.60
C THR A 421 -5.21 17.19 -3.00
N GLY A 422 -4.82 18.15 -3.84
CA GLY A 422 -4.24 17.88 -5.16
C GLY A 422 -2.94 17.08 -5.08
N PHE A 423 -2.03 17.46 -4.18
CA PHE A 423 -0.79 16.73 -3.92
C PHE A 423 -1.08 15.31 -3.45
N PHE A 424 -2.02 15.16 -2.51
CA PHE A 424 -2.42 13.85 -2.03
C PHE A 424 -2.97 12.96 -3.15
N VAL A 425 -3.82 13.50 -4.04
CA VAL A 425 -4.37 12.77 -5.20
C VAL A 425 -3.26 12.31 -6.16
N LEU A 426 -2.30 13.20 -6.48
CA LEU A 426 -1.14 12.85 -7.32
C LEU A 426 -0.27 11.75 -6.70
N GLN A 427 -0.24 11.66 -5.38
CA GLN A 427 0.57 10.69 -4.65
C GLN A 427 -0.10 9.32 -4.52
N LEU A 428 -1.43 9.20 -4.66
CA LEU A 428 -2.16 7.93 -4.46
C LEU A 428 -1.60 6.73 -5.24
N PRO A 429 -1.18 6.85 -6.51
CA PRO A 429 -0.67 5.71 -7.26
C PRO A 429 0.74 5.28 -6.83
N VAL A 430 1.45 6.15 -6.10
CA VAL A 430 2.89 5.98 -5.84
C VAL A 430 3.21 5.74 -4.36
N TYR A 431 2.46 6.36 -3.46
CA TYR A 431 2.70 6.36 -2.02
C TYR A 431 1.59 5.65 -1.25
N ASP A 432 1.96 4.86 -0.25
CA ASP A 432 1.05 4.50 0.83
C ASP A 432 0.89 5.72 1.74
N THR A 433 -0.29 6.34 1.70
CA THR A 433 -0.57 7.63 2.33
C THR A 433 -1.48 7.50 3.56
N LEU A 434 -1.84 6.28 3.94
CA LEU A 434 -2.59 6.02 5.16
C LEU A 434 -1.71 6.35 6.37
N GLY A 435 -2.24 7.14 7.30
CA GLY A 435 -1.49 7.63 8.45
C GLY A 435 -1.45 9.15 8.50
N MET A 436 -0.27 9.70 8.83
CA MET A 436 -0.05 11.14 8.94
C MET A 436 -0.39 11.94 7.66
N PRO A 437 -0.07 11.48 6.44
CA PRO A 437 -0.44 12.23 5.23
C PRO A 437 -1.95 12.43 5.10
N LEU A 438 -2.74 11.36 5.22
CA LEU A 438 -4.20 11.44 5.18
C LEU A 438 -4.75 12.29 6.34
N LEU A 439 -4.16 12.20 7.54
CA LEU A 439 -4.53 13.05 8.68
C LEU A 439 -4.34 14.54 8.36
N VAL A 440 -3.21 14.93 7.75
CA VAL A 440 -2.95 16.31 7.32
C VAL A 440 -4.01 16.78 6.33
N VAL A 441 -4.37 15.94 5.35
CA VAL A 441 -5.45 16.24 4.39
C VAL A 441 -6.77 16.47 5.14
N MET A 442 -7.13 15.59 6.07
CA MET A 442 -8.38 15.71 6.84
C MET A 442 -8.42 16.97 7.72
N VAL A 443 -7.29 17.37 8.32
CA VAL A 443 -7.19 18.63 9.07
C VAL A 443 -7.50 19.82 8.15
N VAL A 444 -6.87 19.87 6.97
CA VAL A 444 -7.03 20.98 6.02
C VAL A 444 -8.44 21.00 5.41
N LEU A 445 -9.00 19.84 5.05
CA LEU A 445 -10.37 19.74 4.56
C LEU A 445 -11.40 20.16 5.62
N GLY A 446 -11.19 19.76 6.88
CA GLY A 446 -12.02 20.20 8.00
C GLY A 446 -11.93 21.72 8.21
N LEU A 447 -10.73 22.30 8.05
CA LEU A 447 -10.51 23.74 8.13
C LEU A 447 -11.24 24.49 6.99
N ALA A 448 -11.20 23.97 5.77
CA ALA A 448 -11.91 24.54 4.62
C ALA A 448 -13.43 24.46 4.79
N ALA A 449 -13.96 23.32 5.26
CA ALA A 449 -15.38 23.17 5.58
C ALA A 449 -15.84 24.16 6.66
N ARG A 450 -15.03 24.35 7.71
CA ARG A 450 -15.28 25.31 8.79
C ARG A 450 -15.43 26.75 8.28
N GLN A 451 -14.71 27.14 7.24
CA GLN A 451 -14.81 28.50 6.69
C GLN A 451 -16.10 28.77 5.91
N ARG A 452 -16.69 27.74 5.29
CA ARG A 452 -17.90 27.86 4.47
C ARG A 452 -19.20 27.87 5.27
N ALA A 453 -19.16 27.47 6.54
CA ALA A 453 -20.31 27.61 7.42
C ALA A 453 -20.68 29.11 7.51
N PRO A 454 -21.91 29.52 7.10
CA PRO A 454 -22.30 30.92 7.11
C PRO A 454 -22.17 31.50 8.52
N GLN A 455 -21.52 32.66 8.65
CA GLN A 455 -21.76 33.53 9.79
C GLN A 455 -23.14 34.14 9.58
N ARG A 456 -24.09 33.84 10.47
CA ARG A 456 -25.46 34.39 10.57
C ARG A 456 -25.80 35.40 9.46
N ALA A 457 -26.38 34.91 8.37
CA ALA A 457 -27.15 35.73 7.45
C ALA A 457 -28.57 35.14 7.42
N SER A 458 -29.51 35.96 7.86
CA SER A 458 -30.94 35.71 7.92
C SER A 458 -31.48 35.39 6.52
N GLN A 459 -31.58 34.11 6.19
CA GLN A 459 -32.45 33.64 5.12
C GLN A 459 -33.46 32.69 5.77
N PRO A 460 -34.78 32.88 5.55
CA PRO A 460 -35.76 31.89 5.93
C PRO A 460 -35.57 30.69 4.99
N ASP A 461 -34.97 29.63 5.50
CA ASP A 461 -34.89 28.35 4.80
C ASP A 461 -36.31 27.73 4.79
N PRO A 462 -36.79 27.16 3.67
CA PRO A 462 -38.09 26.50 3.64
C PRO A 462 -38.08 25.35 4.64
N GLN A 463 -38.99 25.35 5.61
CA GLN A 463 -39.08 24.29 6.60
C GLN A 463 -39.28 22.91 5.93
N PRO A 464 -38.34 21.96 6.06
CA PRO A 464 -38.70 20.56 5.91
C PRO A 464 -39.08 20.08 7.30
N VAL A 465 -40.39 19.94 7.55
CA VAL A 465 -40.90 19.19 8.70
C VAL A 465 -40.34 17.76 8.56
N PRO A 466 -39.39 17.31 9.39
CA PRO A 466 -39.03 15.91 9.38
C PRO A 466 -40.15 15.22 10.15
N GLN A 467 -40.99 14.46 9.45
CA GLN A 467 -41.70 13.40 10.14
C GLN A 467 -40.64 12.55 10.86
N PRO A 468 -40.74 12.31 12.18
CA PRO A 468 -39.84 11.40 12.84
C PRO A 468 -40.00 10.05 12.15
N TRP A 469 -38.95 9.61 11.47
CA TRP A 469 -38.96 8.31 10.83
C TRP A 469 -39.20 7.31 11.96
N ASN A 470 -40.24 6.50 11.84
CA ASN A 470 -40.36 5.37 12.73
C ASN A 470 -39.11 4.50 12.51
N ARG A 471 -38.35 4.21 13.57
CA ARG A 471 -37.07 3.46 13.48
C ARG A 471 -37.26 2.15 12.71
N GLY A 472 -38.44 1.53 12.81
CA GLY A 472 -38.83 0.35 12.03
C GLY A 472 -38.88 0.58 10.52
N SER A 473 -39.36 1.74 10.05
CA SER A 473 -39.42 2.07 8.62
C SER A 473 -38.03 2.37 8.03
N LEU A 474 -37.13 3.01 8.79
CA LEU A 474 -35.71 3.17 8.40
C LEU A 474 -35.01 1.82 8.29
N ALA A 475 -35.17 0.99 9.32
CA ALA A 475 -34.57 -0.34 9.36
C ALA A 475 -35.08 -1.18 8.19
N ALA A 476 -36.38 -1.19 7.90
CA ALA A 476 -36.94 -1.93 6.78
C ALA A 476 -36.39 -1.48 5.41
N VAL A 477 -36.25 -0.16 5.18
CA VAL A 477 -35.73 0.37 3.90
C VAL A 477 -34.24 0.05 3.68
N LEU A 478 -33.46 -0.18 4.75
CA LEU A 478 -32.08 -0.63 4.65
C LEU A 478 -31.97 -2.16 4.62
N LEU A 479 -32.69 -2.85 5.51
CA LEU A 479 -32.57 -4.29 5.71
C LEU A 479 -33.13 -5.08 4.51
N VAL A 480 -34.25 -4.67 3.93
CA VAL A 480 -34.87 -5.41 2.81
C VAL A 480 -33.92 -5.47 1.60
N PRO A 481 -33.36 -4.34 1.10
CA PRO A 481 -32.36 -4.40 0.03
C PRO A 481 -31.11 -5.21 0.39
N VAL A 482 -30.64 -5.15 1.64
CA VAL A 482 -29.47 -5.93 2.11
C VAL A 482 -29.77 -7.43 2.07
N LEU A 483 -30.93 -7.86 2.57
CA LEU A 483 -31.34 -9.27 2.55
C LEU A 483 -31.58 -9.75 1.12
N LEU A 484 -32.26 -8.95 0.29
CA LEU A 484 -32.46 -9.28 -1.14
C LEU A 484 -31.13 -9.36 -1.90
N GLY A 485 -30.22 -8.42 -1.65
CA GLY A 485 -28.89 -8.43 -2.24
C GLY A 485 -28.06 -9.62 -1.79
N GLY A 486 -28.06 -9.94 -0.49
CA GLY A 486 -27.38 -11.13 0.05
C GLY A 486 -27.98 -12.43 -0.47
N GLY A 487 -29.31 -12.50 -0.59
CA GLY A 487 -30.04 -13.63 -1.17
C GLY A 487 -29.76 -13.80 -2.66
N ALA A 488 -29.71 -12.71 -3.43
CA ALA A 488 -29.28 -12.74 -4.83
C ALA A 488 -27.82 -13.20 -4.98
N GLY A 489 -26.94 -12.76 -4.08
CA GLY A 489 -25.56 -13.25 -4.01
C GLY A 489 -25.47 -14.74 -3.68
N ALA A 490 -26.30 -15.23 -2.75
CA ALA A 490 -26.38 -16.65 -2.42
C ALA A 490 -26.92 -17.48 -3.59
N LEU A 491 -27.95 -16.99 -4.28
CA LEU A 491 -28.52 -17.63 -5.47
C LEU A 491 -27.50 -17.67 -6.60
N LEU A 492 -26.82 -16.54 -6.88
CA LEU A 492 -25.77 -16.48 -7.89
C LEU A 492 -24.69 -17.50 -7.58
N HIS A 493 -24.22 -17.55 -6.33
CA HIS A 493 -23.27 -18.57 -5.90
C HIS A 493 -23.80 -19.97 -6.19
N ALA A 494 -25.00 -20.31 -5.73
CA ALA A 494 -25.59 -21.63 -5.92
C ALA A 494 -25.77 -22.05 -7.39
N VAL A 495 -26.03 -21.09 -8.30
CA VAL A 495 -26.15 -21.35 -9.74
C VAL A 495 -24.78 -21.50 -10.42
N THR A 496 -23.75 -20.84 -9.88
CA THR A 496 -22.37 -20.88 -10.42
C THR A 496 -21.44 -21.85 -9.70
N ASP A 497 -21.93 -22.54 -8.66
CA ASP A 497 -21.14 -23.42 -7.81
C ASP A 497 -20.90 -24.76 -8.52
N GLU A 498 -19.90 -24.78 -9.40
CA GLU A 498 -19.29 -26.03 -9.81
C GLU A 498 -18.39 -26.50 -8.67
N THR A 499 -18.81 -27.54 -7.96
CA THR A 499 -17.94 -28.18 -6.97
C THR A 499 -16.73 -28.74 -7.71
N ARG A 500 -15.58 -28.10 -7.52
CA ARG A 500 -14.31 -28.60 -8.01
C ARG A 500 -13.60 -29.36 -6.91
N TRP A 501 -12.88 -30.40 -7.30
CA TRP A 501 -12.04 -31.18 -6.41
C TRP A 501 -10.59 -30.88 -6.73
N ARG A 502 -9.80 -30.70 -5.68
CA ARG A 502 -8.40 -30.33 -5.79
C ARG A 502 -7.53 -31.39 -5.13
N ALA A 503 -6.66 -32.01 -5.90
CA ALA A 503 -5.57 -32.84 -5.39
C ALA A 503 -4.26 -32.06 -5.41
N VAL A 504 -3.36 -32.36 -4.47
CA VAL A 504 -2.02 -31.78 -4.41
C VAL A 504 -0.98 -32.89 -4.27
N VAL A 505 0.00 -32.88 -5.18
CA VAL A 505 1.16 -33.77 -5.15
C VAL A 505 2.41 -32.92 -5.00
N SER A 506 3.15 -33.13 -3.92
CA SER A 506 4.42 -32.43 -3.67
C SER A 506 5.57 -33.29 -4.19
N ILE A 507 6.37 -32.76 -5.11
CA ILE A 507 7.45 -33.43 -5.81
C ILE A 507 8.77 -32.79 -5.39
N GLU A 508 9.68 -33.57 -4.81
CA GLU A 508 11.05 -33.14 -4.55
C GLU A 508 11.85 -33.29 -5.84
N THR A 509 12.31 -32.16 -6.37
CA THR A 509 13.32 -32.15 -7.43
C THR A 509 14.69 -32.19 -6.77
N THR A 510 15.53 -33.10 -7.23
CA THR A 510 16.96 -33.08 -6.94
C THR A 510 17.59 -31.97 -7.77
N PRO A 511 18.57 -31.20 -7.26
CA PRO A 511 19.28 -30.25 -8.10
C PRO A 511 19.91 -31.03 -9.26
N ALA A 512 19.75 -30.55 -10.49
CA ALA A 512 20.51 -31.11 -11.61
C ALA A 512 21.98 -31.09 -11.20
N PRO A 513 22.67 -32.24 -11.18
CA PRO A 513 24.02 -32.27 -10.65
C PRO A 513 24.90 -31.29 -11.40
N VAL A 514 25.66 -30.46 -10.66
CA VAL A 514 26.58 -29.43 -11.17
C VAL A 514 27.58 -29.98 -12.22
N TYR A 515 27.76 -31.31 -12.29
CA TYR A 515 28.60 -31.97 -13.28
C TYR A 515 27.95 -32.18 -14.68
N LEU A 516 26.63 -32.04 -14.82
CA LEU A 516 25.91 -32.12 -16.12
C LEU A 516 25.91 -30.79 -16.90
N ASP A 517 26.64 -29.80 -16.39
CA ASP A 517 26.76 -28.49 -16.98
C ASP A 517 28.22 -28.04 -16.95
N THR A 518 29.03 -28.60 -17.84
CA THR A 518 30.32 -27.99 -18.16
C THR A 518 30.06 -26.85 -19.13
N GLY A 519 29.91 -25.64 -18.61
CA GLY A 519 30.09 -24.43 -19.40
C GLY A 519 31.36 -24.56 -20.24
N GLY A 520 31.19 -24.40 -21.56
CA GLY A 520 32.22 -24.39 -22.60
C GLY A 520 33.60 -24.98 -22.25
N THR A 521 33.75 -26.31 -22.27
CA THR A 521 35.10 -26.92 -22.39
C THR A 521 35.73 -26.73 -23.78
N THR A 522 35.13 -25.92 -24.65
CA THR A 522 35.75 -25.43 -25.89
C THR A 522 36.86 -24.41 -25.65
N ALA A 523 36.94 -23.78 -24.46
CA ALA A 523 37.92 -22.75 -24.15
C ALA A 523 39.34 -23.28 -23.84
N VAL A 524 39.50 -24.57 -23.50
CA VAL A 524 40.81 -25.11 -23.10
C VAL A 524 41.77 -25.27 -24.30
N LEU A 525 41.23 -25.39 -25.52
CA LEU A 525 42.03 -25.56 -26.74
C LEU A 525 42.49 -24.25 -27.40
N ALA A 526 41.92 -23.09 -27.02
CA ALA A 526 42.10 -21.83 -27.76
C ALA A 526 42.71 -20.67 -26.96
N GLY A 527 43.06 -20.85 -25.68
CA GLY A 527 43.69 -19.80 -24.86
C GLY A 527 42.81 -18.57 -24.56
N MET A 528 41.55 -18.55 -25.00
CA MET A 528 40.55 -17.55 -24.63
C MET A 528 39.63 -18.14 -23.56
N VAL A 529 39.74 -17.63 -22.34
CA VAL A 529 38.84 -17.95 -21.22
C VAL A 529 37.52 -17.21 -21.45
N ASP A 530 36.61 -17.78 -22.24
CA ASP A 530 35.20 -17.37 -22.18
C ASP A 530 34.47 -18.31 -21.22
N THR A 531 34.44 -17.93 -19.93
CA THR A 531 33.67 -18.61 -18.90
C THR A 531 32.20 -18.27 -19.07
N THR A 532 31.53 -18.88 -20.06
CA THR A 532 30.08 -18.95 -20.02
C THR A 532 29.71 -19.86 -18.86
N GLN A 533 29.31 -19.26 -17.74
CA GLN A 533 28.94 -19.99 -16.54
C GLN A 533 27.83 -21.00 -16.87
N PRO A 534 27.91 -22.22 -16.32
CA PRO A 534 26.81 -23.18 -16.37
C PRO A 534 25.52 -22.50 -15.88
N ARG A 535 24.41 -22.69 -16.60
CA ARG A 535 23.11 -22.15 -16.20
C ARG A 535 22.37 -23.24 -15.44
N ASP A 536 22.26 -23.06 -14.13
CA ASP A 536 21.47 -23.93 -13.26
C ASP A 536 20.07 -24.17 -13.84
N VAL A 537 19.64 -25.43 -13.87
CA VAL A 537 18.23 -25.77 -14.12
C VAL A 537 17.43 -25.21 -12.95
N THR A 538 16.71 -24.12 -13.19
CA THR A 538 15.91 -23.47 -12.16
C THR A 538 14.65 -24.28 -11.87
N VAL A 539 14.08 -24.08 -10.68
CA VAL A 539 12.78 -24.66 -10.32
C VAL A 539 11.68 -24.24 -11.30
N ASP A 540 11.81 -23.06 -11.92
CA ASP A 540 10.91 -22.61 -13.00
C ASP A 540 11.06 -23.43 -14.29
N THR A 541 12.28 -23.83 -14.62
CA THR A 541 12.54 -24.71 -15.76
C THR A 541 11.93 -26.09 -15.52
N GLU A 542 12.03 -26.60 -14.29
CA GLU A 542 11.39 -27.84 -13.85
C GLU A 542 9.86 -27.74 -13.90
N ALA A 543 9.28 -26.62 -13.45
CA ALA A 543 7.85 -26.36 -13.53
C ALA A 543 7.35 -26.27 -14.99
N ALA A 544 8.14 -25.65 -15.87
CA ALA A 544 7.83 -25.59 -17.30
C ALA A 544 7.87 -26.99 -17.95
N LEU A 545 8.81 -27.84 -17.54
CA LEU A 545 8.91 -29.23 -18.00
C LEU A 545 7.69 -30.06 -17.54
N LEU A 546 7.21 -29.84 -16.31
CA LEU A 546 6.02 -30.49 -15.78
C LEU A 546 4.77 -30.17 -16.61
N LEU A 547 4.61 -28.92 -17.07
CA LEU A 547 3.49 -28.50 -17.95
C LEU A 547 3.84 -28.51 -19.45
N ALA A 548 4.94 -29.16 -19.83
CA ALA A 548 5.31 -29.29 -21.23
C ALA A 548 4.24 -30.09 -21.99
N ARG A 549 4.07 -29.78 -23.29
CA ARG A 549 3.02 -30.38 -24.12
C ARG A 549 3.07 -31.91 -24.08
N ASP A 550 4.25 -32.50 -24.17
CA ASP A 550 4.40 -33.95 -24.24
C ASP A 550 4.11 -34.61 -22.89
N THR A 551 4.59 -34.02 -21.79
CA THR A 551 4.27 -34.44 -20.41
C THR A 551 2.76 -34.45 -20.17
N VAL A 552 2.07 -33.36 -20.54
CA VAL A 552 0.61 -33.25 -20.41
C VAL A 552 -0.10 -34.25 -21.31
N LEU A 553 0.36 -34.50 -22.54
CA LEU A 553 -0.26 -35.47 -23.45
C LEU A 553 -0.13 -36.93 -22.96
N VAL A 554 0.96 -37.27 -22.28
CA VAL A 554 1.14 -38.59 -21.65
C VAL A 554 0.21 -38.70 -20.45
N ALA A 555 0.26 -37.72 -19.55
CA ALA A 555 -0.58 -37.69 -18.36
C ALA A 555 -2.09 -37.67 -18.69
N ALA A 556 -2.49 -36.97 -19.74
CA ALA A 556 -3.87 -36.91 -20.21
C ALA A 556 -4.38 -38.27 -20.70
N ARG A 557 -3.52 -39.04 -21.39
CA ARG A 557 -3.83 -40.40 -21.83
C ARG A 557 -3.99 -41.36 -20.64
N GLU A 558 -3.10 -41.28 -19.67
CA GLU A 558 -3.18 -42.10 -18.44
C GLU A 558 -4.38 -41.73 -17.57
N ALA A 559 -4.69 -40.45 -17.45
CA ALA A 559 -5.84 -39.96 -16.69
C ALA A 559 -7.19 -40.13 -17.41
N GLY A 560 -7.18 -40.52 -18.70
CA GLY A 560 -8.39 -40.64 -19.51
C GLY A 560 -9.12 -39.32 -19.76
N ARG A 561 -8.40 -38.20 -19.86
CA ARG A 561 -8.97 -36.85 -19.99
C ARG A 561 -8.40 -36.07 -21.17
N PRO A 562 -9.12 -35.04 -21.68
CA PRO A 562 -8.55 -34.13 -22.67
C PRO A 562 -7.32 -33.40 -22.11
N ALA A 563 -6.26 -33.30 -22.91
CA ALA A 563 -5.03 -32.61 -22.52
C ALA A 563 -5.24 -31.12 -22.24
N ALA A 564 -6.22 -30.48 -22.89
CA ALA A 564 -6.60 -29.10 -22.61
C ALA A 564 -7.14 -28.94 -21.18
N ASP A 565 -8.12 -29.78 -20.80
CA ASP A 565 -8.72 -29.76 -19.47
C ASP A 565 -7.68 -30.04 -18.37
N LEU A 566 -6.75 -30.97 -18.62
CA LEU A 566 -5.68 -31.28 -17.67
C LEU A 566 -4.72 -30.10 -17.50
N ARG A 567 -4.36 -29.42 -18.60
CA ARG A 567 -3.47 -28.26 -18.57
C ARG A 567 -4.13 -27.06 -17.89
N ASP A 568 -5.38 -26.78 -18.22
CA ASP A 568 -6.13 -25.64 -17.66
C ASP A 568 -6.48 -25.85 -16.18
N GLY A 569 -6.66 -27.12 -15.77
CA GLY A 569 -6.89 -27.50 -14.39
C GLY A 569 -5.62 -27.67 -13.53
N ALA A 570 -4.42 -27.62 -14.13
CA ALA A 570 -3.16 -27.80 -13.42
C ALA A 570 -2.50 -26.46 -13.09
N ALA A 571 -2.04 -26.31 -11.84
CA ALA A 571 -1.27 -25.18 -11.37
C ALA A 571 -0.07 -25.66 -10.56
N ILE A 572 1.08 -25.04 -10.78
CA ILE A 572 2.31 -25.34 -10.03
C ILE A 572 2.61 -24.18 -9.10
N THR A 573 2.87 -24.53 -7.84
CA THR A 573 3.47 -23.61 -6.87
C THR A 573 4.70 -24.26 -6.27
N ALA A 574 5.53 -23.49 -5.60
CA ALA A 574 6.65 -24.03 -4.85
C ALA A 574 6.81 -23.22 -3.56
N PRO A 575 7.14 -23.85 -2.42
CA PRO A 575 7.52 -23.13 -1.22
C PRO A 575 8.73 -22.21 -1.49
N PRO A 576 8.75 -21.00 -0.91
CA PRO A 576 9.88 -20.08 -1.01
C PRO A 576 11.22 -20.76 -0.71
N SER A 577 12.23 -20.52 -1.56
CA SER A 577 13.59 -21.05 -1.38
C SER A 577 13.67 -22.59 -1.24
N SER A 578 12.78 -23.33 -1.92
CA SER A 578 12.76 -24.80 -1.90
C SER A 578 12.92 -25.41 -3.29
N GLN A 579 13.28 -26.70 -3.34
CA GLN A 579 13.28 -27.52 -4.57
C GLN A 579 12.05 -28.43 -4.66
N VAL A 580 10.99 -28.07 -3.93
CA VAL A 580 9.74 -28.82 -3.90
C VAL A 580 8.73 -28.15 -4.81
N LEU A 581 8.22 -28.88 -5.78
CA LEU A 581 7.10 -28.47 -6.63
C LEU A 581 5.80 -29.00 -6.03
N ASP A 582 4.91 -28.09 -5.66
CA ASP A 582 3.53 -28.41 -5.31
C ASP A 582 2.67 -28.35 -6.57
N LEU A 583 2.43 -29.51 -7.17
CA LEU A 583 1.50 -29.68 -8.28
C LEU A 583 0.07 -29.76 -7.73
N ARG A 584 -0.77 -28.81 -8.15
CA ARG A 584 -2.19 -28.77 -7.86
C ARG A 584 -2.97 -29.08 -9.12
N VAL A 585 -3.91 -30.03 -9.05
CA VAL A 585 -4.83 -30.32 -10.17
C VAL A 585 -6.27 -30.22 -9.69
N GLU A 586 -7.08 -29.48 -10.45
CA GLU A 586 -8.51 -29.34 -10.22
C GLU A 586 -9.34 -30.12 -11.26
N ALA A 587 -10.38 -30.82 -10.80
CA ALA A 587 -11.30 -31.59 -11.64
C ALA A 587 -12.74 -31.49 -11.14
N GLY A 588 -13.71 -31.98 -11.93
CA GLY A 588 -15.13 -32.00 -11.56
C GLY A 588 -15.47 -33.03 -10.46
N ASP A 589 -14.61 -34.02 -10.25
CA ASP A 589 -14.78 -35.08 -9.25
C ASP A 589 -13.46 -35.41 -8.54
N ALA A 590 -13.57 -36.02 -7.35
CA ALA A 590 -12.43 -36.30 -6.47
C ALA A 590 -11.41 -37.25 -7.11
N ALA A 591 -11.90 -38.35 -7.69
CA ALA A 591 -11.06 -39.37 -8.31
C ALA A 591 -10.33 -38.81 -9.53
N GLY A 592 -11.04 -38.03 -10.36
CA GLY A 592 -10.47 -37.34 -11.51
C GLY A 592 -9.34 -36.39 -11.11
N ALA A 593 -9.46 -35.65 -10.00
CA ALA A 593 -8.41 -34.76 -9.52
C ALA A 593 -7.18 -35.54 -9.03
N GLU A 594 -7.37 -36.59 -8.24
CA GLU A 594 -6.28 -37.44 -7.72
C GLU A 594 -5.53 -38.16 -8.84
N VAL A 595 -6.28 -38.85 -9.72
CA VAL A 595 -5.71 -39.59 -10.87
C VAL A 595 -4.96 -38.65 -11.79
N SER A 596 -5.53 -37.48 -12.09
CA SER A 596 -4.88 -36.49 -12.94
C SER A 596 -3.60 -35.92 -12.33
N ALA A 597 -3.58 -35.67 -11.01
CA ALA A 597 -2.39 -35.19 -10.33
C ALA A 597 -1.29 -36.25 -10.25
N GLU A 598 -1.66 -37.51 -9.99
CA GLU A 598 -0.73 -38.64 -9.96
C GLU A 598 -0.13 -38.90 -11.36
N ALA A 599 -0.97 -38.95 -12.40
CA ALA A 599 -0.54 -39.14 -13.78
C ALA A 599 0.42 -38.04 -14.26
N LEU A 600 0.11 -36.78 -13.92
CA LEU A 600 0.96 -35.66 -14.32
C LEU A 600 2.29 -35.64 -13.55
N ALA A 601 2.29 -35.98 -12.25
CA ALA A 601 3.51 -36.14 -11.48
C ALA A 601 4.38 -37.31 -11.98
N ALA A 602 3.77 -38.45 -12.32
CA ALA A 602 4.48 -39.61 -12.86
C ALA A 602 5.06 -39.32 -14.25
N ALA A 603 4.26 -38.77 -15.16
CA ALA A 603 4.70 -38.36 -16.50
C ALA A 603 5.86 -37.36 -16.45
N TYR A 604 5.81 -36.41 -15.49
CA TYR A 604 6.91 -35.48 -15.27
C TYR A 604 8.20 -36.17 -14.82
N LEU A 605 8.14 -37.08 -13.84
CA LEU A 605 9.33 -37.78 -13.37
C LEU A 605 9.97 -38.63 -14.46
N VAL A 606 9.16 -39.25 -15.33
CA VAL A 606 9.65 -39.98 -16.52
C VAL A 606 10.28 -39.02 -17.52
N ALA A 607 9.59 -37.96 -17.90
CA ALA A 607 10.11 -36.96 -18.84
C ALA A 607 11.42 -36.32 -18.33
N ARG A 608 11.53 -36.14 -17.01
CA ARG A 608 12.75 -35.64 -16.36
C ARG A 608 13.88 -36.65 -16.39
N ASP A 609 13.61 -37.93 -16.13
CA ASP A 609 14.61 -39.00 -16.22
C ASP A 609 15.16 -39.15 -17.64
N ASP A 610 14.27 -39.09 -18.64
CA ASP A 610 14.64 -39.09 -20.06
C ASP A 610 15.52 -37.87 -20.40
N PHE A 611 15.11 -36.67 -19.94
CA PHE A 611 15.88 -35.44 -20.15
C PHE A 611 17.27 -35.50 -19.52
N LEU A 612 17.37 -35.97 -18.27
CA LEU A 612 18.64 -36.12 -17.56
C LEU A 612 19.54 -37.17 -18.22
N SER A 613 18.95 -38.28 -18.69
CA SER A 613 19.67 -39.34 -19.41
C SER A 613 20.20 -38.85 -20.75
N GLN A 614 19.36 -38.19 -21.57
CA GLN A 614 19.78 -37.60 -22.84
C GLN A 614 20.91 -36.59 -22.64
N ARG A 615 20.80 -35.70 -21.64
CA ARG A 615 21.84 -34.70 -21.35
C ARG A 615 23.14 -35.33 -20.89
N ARG A 616 23.08 -36.41 -20.09
CA ARG A 616 24.27 -37.19 -19.72
C ARG A 616 24.93 -37.81 -20.95
N ASP A 617 24.14 -38.41 -21.84
CA ASP A 617 24.65 -39.09 -23.02
C ASP A 617 25.28 -38.12 -24.02
N ASP A 618 24.67 -36.96 -24.23
CA ASP A 618 25.23 -35.86 -25.02
C ASP A 618 26.56 -35.36 -24.44
N LEU A 619 26.62 -35.17 -23.12
CA LEU A 619 27.84 -34.71 -22.45
C LEU A 619 28.95 -35.77 -22.53
N LEU A 620 28.61 -37.04 -22.32
CA LEU A 620 29.53 -38.16 -22.50
C LEU A 620 30.07 -38.21 -23.93
N ALA A 621 29.21 -38.01 -24.94
CA ALA A 621 29.61 -37.97 -26.34
C ALA A 621 30.62 -36.84 -26.61
N ARG A 622 30.36 -35.63 -26.08
CA ARG A 622 31.26 -34.47 -26.20
C ARG A 622 32.60 -34.69 -25.50
N LEU A 623 32.60 -35.16 -24.25
CA LEU A 623 33.84 -35.41 -23.50
C LEU A 623 34.69 -36.50 -24.17
N ARG A 624 34.06 -37.56 -24.68
CA ARG A 624 34.74 -38.61 -25.45
C ARG A 624 35.28 -38.11 -26.79
N GLN A 625 34.62 -37.14 -27.41
CA GLN A 625 35.13 -36.49 -28.62
C GLN A 625 36.36 -35.62 -28.29
N GLN A 626 36.26 -34.75 -27.27
CA GLN A 626 37.39 -33.91 -26.82
C GLN A 626 38.61 -34.75 -26.43
N ARG A 627 38.40 -35.84 -25.70
CA ARG A 627 39.47 -36.79 -25.36
C ARG A 627 40.14 -37.38 -26.61
N ARG A 628 39.38 -37.63 -27.68
CA ARG A 628 39.91 -38.18 -28.95
C ARG A 628 40.73 -37.14 -29.73
N GLU A 629 40.44 -35.87 -29.56
CA GLU A 629 41.14 -34.76 -30.23
C GLU A 629 42.50 -34.42 -29.58
N LEU A 630 42.76 -34.86 -28.35
CA LEU A 630 44.02 -34.61 -27.62
C LEU A 630 45.11 -35.64 -27.95
N ASP A 631 46.33 -35.16 -28.21
CA ASP A 631 47.51 -35.97 -28.47
C ASP A 631 48.01 -36.64 -27.18
N ALA A 632 48.14 -37.97 -27.21
CA ALA A 632 48.60 -38.76 -26.07
C ALA A 632 50.12 -38.64 -25.81
N THR A 633 50.87 -38.11 -26.78
CA THR A 633 52.33 -37.99 -26.72
C THR A 633 52.79 -36.67 -26.10
N ASP A 634 51.94 -35.63 -26.11
CA ASP A 634 52.22 -34.32 -25.51
C ASP A 634 52.06 -34.36 -23.97
N PRO A 635 53.12 -34.09 -23.17
CA PRO A 635 53.07 -34.03 -21.72
C PRO A 635 51.99 -33.09 -21.17
N ALA A 636 51.71 -31.96 -21.82
CA ALA A 636 50.71 -30.99 -21.37
C ALA A 636 49.27 -31.50 -21.58
N GLN A 637 49.04 -32.26 -22.65
CA GLN A 637 47.73 -32.81 -22.98
C GLN A 637 47.42 -34.12 -22.23
N ARG A 638 48.44 -34.83 -21.73
CA ARG A 638 48.27 -36.03 -20.89
C ARG A 638 47.54 -35.75 -19.58
N ASP A 639 47.87 -34.65 -18.88
CA ASP A 639 47.17 -34.27 -17.65
C ASP A 639 45.70 -33.91 -17.93
N LEU A 640 45.44 -33.21 -19.04
CA LEU A 640 44.09 -32.87 -19.46
C LEU A 640 43.26 -34.12 -19.81
N ARG A 641 43.83 -35.11 -20.52
CA ARG A 641 43.16 -36.40 -20.76
C ARG A 641 42.80 -37.12 -19.46
N ALA A 642 43.70 -37.16 -18.48
CA ALA A 642 43.43 -37.80 -17.20
C ALA A 642 42.26 -37.13 -16.45
N ARG A 643 42.15 -35.79 -16.52
CA ARG A 643 41.00 -35.05 -15.97
C ARG A 643 39.70 -35.35 -16.71
N LEU A 644 39.73 -35.42 -18.04
CA LEU A 644 38.56 -35.78 -18.85
C LEU A 644 38.09 -37.22 -18.55
N ASP A 645 39.02 -38.17 -18.41
CA ASP A 645 38.69 -39.55 -18.02
C ASP A 645 38.05 -39.61 -16.64
N GLN A 646 38.56 -38.86 -15.67
CA GLN A 646 37.94 -38.74 -14.35
C GLN A 646 36.53 -38.15 -14.41
N GLN A 647 36.27 -37.19 -15.30
CA GLN A 647 34.93 -36.62 -15.50
C GLN A 647 33.97 -37.63 -16.15
N VAL A 648 34.44 -38.39 -17.16
CA VAL A 648 33.68 -39.46 -17.80
C VAL A 648 33.32 -40.56 -16.78
N ASP A 649 34.28 -41.00 -15.97
CA ASP A 649 34.03 -42.01 -14.93
C ASP A 649 33.04 -41.51 -13.88
N ARG A 650 33.11 -40.24 -13.48
CA ARG A 650 32.11 -39.62 -12.59
C ARG A 650 30.71 -39.59 -13.19
N LEU A 651 30.59 -39.31 -14.49
CA LEU A 651 29.29 -39.31 -15.20
C LEU A 651 28.71 -40.73 -15.35
N LEU A 652 29.56 -41.72 -15.58
CA LEU A 652 29.15 -43.12 -15.70
C LEU A 652 28.74 -43.73 -14.36
N THR A 653 29.37 -43.30 -13.27
CA THR A 653 29.08 -43.80 -11.91
C THR A 653 28.03 -42.98 -11.17
N GLY A 654 27.77 -41.74 -11.60
CA GLY A 654 26.72 -40.88 -11.06
C GLY A 654 25.33 -41.28 -11.58
N ALA A 655 24.47 -41.79 -10.70
CA ALA A 655 23.05 -41.92 -10.99
C ALA A 655 22.37 -40.56 -10.77
N ALA A 656 21.94 -39.91 -11.85
CA ALA A 656 21.03 -38.77 -11.73
C ALA A 656 19.69 -39.30 -11.22
N SER A 657 19.25 -38.83 -10.05
CA SER A 657 17.90 -39.14 -9.55
C SER A 657 16.94 -38.13 -10.17
N PRO A 658 15.83 -38.55 -10.82
CA PRO A 658 14.81 -37.64 -11.35
C PRO A 658 13.96 -37.00 -10.24
N GLY A 659 14.25 -37.25 -8.96
CA GLY A 659 13.44 -36.76 -7.84
C GLY A 659 12.39 -37.78 -7.42
N ARG A 660 11.49 -37.37 -6.52
CA ARG A 660 10.45 -38.26 -6.00
C ARG A 660 9.22 -37.51 -5.52
N VAL A 661 8.09 -38.20 -5.51
CA VAL A 661 6.88 -37.72 -4.83
C VAL A 661 7.09 -37.82 -3.31
N LEU A 662 7.07 -36.67 -2.63
CA LEU A 662 7.15 -36.59 -1.17
C LEU A 662 5.80 -36.85 -0.51
N ARG A 663 4.76 -36.22 -1.06
CA ARG A 663 3.44 -36.19 -0.43
C ARG A 663 2.35 -36.23 -1.48
N ARG A 664 1.33 -37.03 -1.18
CA ARG A 664 0.03 -37.03 -1.85
C ARG A 664 -1.00 -36.53 -0.86
N SER A 665 -1.82 -35.58 -1.27
CA SER A 665 -2.98 -35.15 -0.48
C SER A 665 -4.24 -35.68 -1.14
N PRO A 666 -5.19 -36.25 -0.36
CA PRO A 666 -6.48 -36.64 -0.92
C PRO A 666 -7.18 -35.42 -1.52
N ALA A 667 -7.99 -35.63 -2.54
CA ALA A 667 -8.74 -34.57 -3.19
C ALA A 667 -9.69 -33.93 -2.18
N LEU A 668 -9.55 -32.63 -2.02
CA LEU A 668 -10.42 -31.81 -1.19
C LEU A 668 -11.42 -31.09 -2.08
N ALA A 669 -12.69 -31.11 -1.69
CA ALA A 669 -13.69 -30.28 -2.34
C ALA A 669 -13.33 -28.80 -2.13
N VAL A 670 -13.03 -28.10 -3.21
CA VAL A 670 -12.78 -26.67 -3.23
C VAL A 670 -14.06 -26.00 -3.68
N ARG A 671 -14.83 -25.55 -2.70
CA ARG A 671 -15.97 -24.68 -2.97
C ARG A 671 -15.47 -23.23 -3.02
N PRO A 672 -15.71 -22.48 -4.11
CA PRO A 672 -15.49 -21.05 -4.08
C PRO A 672 -16.29 -20.47 -2.90
N PRO A 673 -15.68 -19.63 -2.05
CA PRO A 673 -16.32 -19.23 -0.82
C PRO A 673 -17.59 -18.41 -1.14
N ALA A 674 -18.77 -18.96 -0.80
CA ALA A 674 -20.07 -18.28 -0.86
C ALA A 674 -20.05 -16.87 -0.27
N ARG A 675 -19.12 -16.66 0.67
CA ARG A 675 -18.92 -15.41 1.39
C ARG A 675 -18.71 -14.22 0.45
N VAL A 676 -17.96 -14.36 -0.65
CA VAL A 676 -17.70 -13.24 -1.56
C VAL A 676 -18.99 -12.72 -2.21
N PRO A 677 -19.75 -13.53 -2.98
CA PRO A 677 -20.96 -13.06 -3.65
C PRO A 677 -22.06 -12.67 -2.66
N VAL A 678 -22.22 -13.40 -1.54
CA VAL A 678 -23.23 -13.07 -0.50
C VAL A 678 -22.95 -11.72 0.15
N VAL A 679 -21.73 -11.48 0.63
CA VAL A 679 -21.40 -10.23 1.31
C VAL A 679 -21.38 -9.07 0.31
N SER A 680 -20.90 -9.29 -0.92
CA SER A 680 -20.92 -8.29 -1.99
C SER A 680 -22.36 -7.90 -2.36
N GLY A 681 -23.25 -8.89 -2.52
CA GLY A 681 -24.66 -8.65 -2.78
C GLY A 681 -25.34 -7.87 -1.64
N ALA A 682 -25.07 -8.25 -0.38
CA ALA A 682 -25.56 -7.53 0.79
C ALA A 682 -25.06 -6.08 0.85
N ALA A 683 -23.79 -5.83 0.50
CA ALA A 683 -23.19 -4.51 0.46
C ALA A 683 -23.79 -3.62 -0.65
N LEU A 684 -24.04 -4.18 -1.84
CA LEU A 684 -24.75 -3.47 -2.91
C LEU A 684 -26.20 -3.16 -2.52
N GLY A 685 -26.86 -4.10 -1.84
CA GLY A 685 -28.17 -3.88 -1.22
C GLY A 685 -28.16 -2.70 -0.25
N LEU A 686 -27.13 -2.58 0.60
CA LEU A 686 -26.96 -1.47 1.52
C LEU A 686 -26.82 -0.11 0.80
N LEU A 687 -26.05 -0.07 -0.29
CA LEU A 687 -25.92 1.13 -1.12
C LEU A 687 -27.25 1.52 -1.75
N LEU A 688 -27.99 0.55 -2.30
CA LEU A 688 -29.31 0.78 -2.88
C LEU A 688 -30.29 1.33 -1.83
N GLY A 689 -30.36 0.71 -0.65
CA GLY A 689 -31.17 1.18 0.48
C GLY A 689 -30.82 2.62 0.87
N SER A 690 -29.52 2.95 0.90
CA SER A 690 -29.04 4.31 1.20
C SER A 690 -29.49 5.34 0.14
N VAL A 691 -29.50 4.96 -1.13
CA VAL A 691 -30.01 5.81 -2.23
C VAL A 691 -31.54 5.98 -2.14
N LEU A 692 -32.28 4.91 -1.81
CA LEU A 692 -33.74 4.95 -1.65
C LEU A 692 -34.18 5.86 -0.50
N ILE A 693 -33.45 5.85 0.62
CA ILE A 693 -33.64 6.78 1.74
C ILE A 693 -33.54 8.24 1.25
N ARG A 694 -32.56 8.53 0.39
CA ARG A 694 -32.32 9.89 -0.12
C ARG A 694 -33.37 10.36 -1.12
N ARG A 695 -33.97 9.44 -1.89
CA ARG A 695 -34.91 9.78 -2.98
C ARG A 695 -36.39 9.78 -2.58
N ARG A 696 -36.79 9.25 -1.42
CA ARG A 696 -38.21 9.21 -1.02
C ARG A 696 -38.76 10.63 -0.76
N PRO A 697 -39.83 11.05 -1.47
CA PRO A 697 -40.48 12.31 -1.16
C PRO A 697 -41.08 12.25 0.25
N LEU A 698 -40.83 13.29 1.04
CA LEU A 698 -41.46 13.47 2.35
C LEU A 698 -42.98 13.48 2.14
N ARG A 699 -43.65 12.38 2.48
CA ARG A 699 -45.13 12.33 2.49
C ARG A 699 -45.60 13.34 3.53
N ARG A 700 -46.13 14.49 3.08
CA ARG A 700 -46.98 15.34 3.93
C ARG A 700 -48.19 14.47 4.32
N ARG A 701 -48.40 14.24 5.62
CA ARG A 701 -49.70 13.69 6.07
C ARG A 701 -50.78 14.75 5.78
N PRO A 702 -51.98 14.34 5.36
CA PRO A 702 -53.09 15.25 5.11
C PRO A 702 -53.51 16.01 6.37
#